data_AF-A0A292YTZ3-F1
#
_entry.id   AF-A0A292YTZ3-F1
#
_cell.length_a   1.000
_cell.length_b   1.000
_cell.length_c   1.000
_cell.angle_alpha   90.00
_cell.angle_beta   90.00
_cell.angle_gamma   90.00
#
_symmetry.space_group_name_H-M   'P 1'
#
loop_
_entity.id
_entity.type
_entity.pdbx_description
1 polymer ?
#
loop_
_entity_poly.entity_id
_entity_poly.type
_entity_poly.pdbx_seq_one_letter_code
_entity_poly.pdbx_strand_id
1 'polypeptide(L)'
;MSDDHPRLAHLDDLRTVLVAWVIGGHALLGYSAVGGWAYHEIREVSYPPLVETVLVAILGPSGLFVIGLFFFVAGLFVAPAVARRGRVGYLGDRTLRLGLPWLVSALLVWPASVWVAYRAAGHDVSFWWVLTHRQPLLDSGSLWFALVLLLFSVPVVAWPRGVALRGRHLPVVVVLVALASFVMRLWWPARSGQVGDLHLWQWPQCLGLFLLGVAARRSGWERHVPDPVRRLCGAATIVTLLLLPVAAMASGVRDVARDSGPYLGGWHWQALALAVVEAMLVVLGSVWLVGIAERRLTRSGPRWTRWSRNAFAAFVIQGPVLLVLASALRPFPAPAWVKAPLVGAAAIAVCWWVGGRLPFLAGDRPRGHVQAHDDGGTGPTVVLIHGVGGSALDWTLLVPELRPVAHVCSVELSGDVHRSVEALSRFLREQTGPVTLVGNSMGALIGIEVAARHPDLVHGLVLLGPALPDAGRILSSPGTALRLALHGVPGLGERLRRRRRNRIGASATARESLELGGVDPAGLPPALLDRFAHRVATRADTVGSDRAFLGTSRSLARRLARPRRYEALMSVVSAPVLLVHGDRDQLVPVTAARRTARRHPGWGYVELPDAGHLPHLQAPAVVGRVIVEWLRGPGRPTDGPDVADGGPKGPDRPAGPRETVPP
;
A
#
# COMPACT_ATOMS: atom_id res chain seq x y z
N MET A 1 6.22 21.83 6.96
CA MET A 1 7.24 20.78 6.73
C MET A 1 6.56 19.60 6.04
N SER A 2 6.93 19.32 4.79
CA SER A 2 6.25 18.43 3.85
C SER A 2 6.37 16.95 4.24
N ASP A 3 5.28 16.33 4.69
CA ASP A 3 5.25 14.91 5.06
C ASP A 3 4.85 14.00 3.88
N ASP A 4 5.38 14.31 2.70
CA ASP A 4 5.35 13.45 1.52
C ASP A 4 6.70 12.75 1.44
N HIS A 5 6.88 11.64 2.16
CA HIS A 5 8.08 10.83 1.94
C HIS A 5 7.97 10.20 0.55
N PRO A 6 8.81 10.60 -0.42
CA PRO A 6 8.77 10.02 -1.75
C PRO A 6 8.99 8.52 -1.61
N ARG A 7 8.12 7.76 -2.26
CA ARG A 7 8.31 6.33 -2.48
C ARG A 7 9.75 6.13 -2.96
N LEU A 8 10.57 5.41 -2.19
CA LEU A 8 12.00 5.25 -2.46
C LEU A 8 12.16 4.33 -3.68
N ALA A 9 12.09 4.93 -4.87
CA ALA A 9 12.04 4.23 -6.15
C ALA A 9 13.20 3.25 -6.31
N HIS A 10 14.39 3.64 -5.85
CA HIS A 10 15.58 2.78 -5.90
C HIS A 10 15.46 1.50 -5.07
N LEU A 11 14.76 1.52 -3.94
CA LEU A 11 14.54 0.32 -3.14
C LEU A 11 13.46 -0.58 -3.76
N ASP A 12 12.43 0.01 -4.37
CA ASP A 12 11.43 -0.74 -5.14
C ASP A 12 12.07 -1.41 -6.37
N ASP A 13 12.97 -0.71 -7.05
CA ASP A 13 13.71 -1.20 -8.21
C ASP A 13 14.72 -2.27 -7.83
N LEU A 14 15.48 -2.06 -6.75
CA LEU A 14 16.38 -3.05 -6.20
C LEU A 14 15.60 -4.34 -5.88
N ARG A 15 14.48 -4.23 -5.15
CA ARG A 15 13.62 -5.37 -4.86
C ARG A 15 13.18 -6.11 -6.13
N THR A 16 12.89 -5.39 -7.20
CA THR A 16 12.46 -5.96 -8.50
C THR A 16 13.55 -6.82 -9.12
N VAL A 17 14.78 -6.28 -9.16
CA VAL A 17 15.97 -7.01 -9.65
C VAL A 17 16.23 -8.24 -8.78
N LEU A 18 16.14 -8.11 -7.46
CA LEU A 18 16.34 -9.22 -6.53
C LEU A 18 15.30 -10.32 -6.71
N VAL A 19 14.02 -9.99 -6.88
CA VAL A 19 12.99 -11.00 -7.14
C VAL A 19 13.27 -11.73 -8.45
N ALA A 20 13.63 -11.01 -9.53
CA ALA A 20 13.96 -11.65 -10.80
C ALA A 20 15.17 -12.59 -10.67
N TRP A 21 16.19 -12.17 -9.92
CA TRP A 21 17.34 -12.99 -9.59
C TRP A 21 16.96 -14.26 -8.81
N VAL A 22 16.07 -14.15 -7.80
CA VAL A 22 15.60 -15.30 -7.03
C VAL A 22 14.84 -16.30 -7.91
N ILE A 23 13.93 -15.81 -8.78
CA ILE A 23 13.18 -16.70 -9.68
C ILE A 23 14.13 -17.43 -10.64
N GLY A 24 15.07 -16.71 -11.24
CA GLY A 24 16.09 -17.30 -12.10
C GLY A 24 16.98 -18.30 -11.34
N GLY A 25 17.39 -17.96 -10.12
CA GLY A 25 18.19 -18.82 -9.26
C GLY A 25 17.48 -20.11 -8.88
N HIS A 26 16.20 -20.07 -8.51
CA HIS A 26 15.40 -21.27 -8.25
C HIS A 26 15.25 -22.16 -9.50
N ALA A 27 15.08 -21.56 -10.68
CA ALA A 27 15.07 -22.32 -11.93
C ALA A 27 16.40 -23.03 -12.17
N LEU A 28 17.52 -22.34 -11.95
CA LEU A 28 18.86 -22.92 -12.10
C LEU A 28 19.13 -24.03 -11.07
N LEU A 29 18.81 -23.80 -9.79
CA LEU A 29 18.99 -24.80 -8.71
C LEU A 29 18.08 -26.02 -8.85
N GLY A 30 16.90 -25.88 -9.45
CA GLY A 30 15.99 -27.00 -9.68
C GLY A 30 16.60 -28.14 -10.50
N TYR A 31 17.56 -27.83 -11.37
CA TYR A 31 18.28 -28.82 -12.20
C TYR A 31 19.68 -29.20 -11.64
N SER A 32 20.07 -28.68 -10.47
CA SER A 32 21.34 -29.01 -9.81
C SER A 32 21.23 -30.27 -8.95
N ALA A 33 22.30 -31.05 -8.89
CA ALA A 33 22.43 -32.18 -7.98
C ALA A 33 22.59 -31.77 -6.52
N VAL A 34 23.21 -30.62 -6.26
CA VAL A 34 23.32 -29.97 -4.95
C VAL A 34 21.96 -29.53 -4.39
N GLY A 35 20.90 -29.58 -5.20
CA GLY A 35 19.51 -29.32 -4.79
C GLY A 35 19.26 -27.86 -4.39
N GLY A 36 18.23 -27.65 -3.57
CA GLY A 36 17.86 -26.31 -3.08
C GLY A 36 16.57 -25.73 -3.69
N TRP A 37 15.88 -26.50 -4.53
CA TRP A 37 14.51 -26.20 -4.96
C TRP A 37 13.72 -27.49 -5.21
N ALA A 38 12.40 -27.48 -4.99
CA ALA A 38 11.58 -28.70 -4.99
C ALA A 38 11.60 -29.50 -6.30
N TYR A 39 11.87 -28.87 -7.44
CA TYR A 39 11.98 -29.59 -8.71
C TYR A 39 13.11 -30.63 -8.71
N HIS A 40 14.13 -30.47 -7.85
CA HIS A 40 15.23 -31.43 -7.76
C HIS A 40 14.73 -32.86 -7.44
N GLU A 41 13.60 -33.02 -6.75
CA GLU A 41 13.06 -34.34 -6.37
C GLU A 41 12.58 -35.16 -7.57
N ILE A 42 12.24 -34.50 -8.68
CA ILE A 42 11.62 -35.12 -9.85
C ILE A 42 12.35 -34.84 -11.17
N ARG A 43 13.52 -34.20 -11.07
CA ARG A 43 14.32 -33.80 -12.22
C ARG A 43 14.76 -35.03 -13.01
N GLU A 44 14.72 -34.89 -14.32
CA GLU A 44 15.08 -35.90 -15.30
C GLU A 44 16.51 -35.72 -15.84
N VAL A 45 17.06 -34.50 -15.72
CA VAL A 45 18.43 -34.15 -16.13
C VAL A 45 19.10 -33.27 -15.08
N SER A 46 20.43 -33.32 -15.03
CA SER A 46 21.25 -32.47 -14.16
C SER A 46 22.45 -31.90 -14.91
N TYR A 47 23.12 -30.92 -14.30
CA TYR A 47 24.32 -30.32 -14.88
C TYR A 47 25.53 -31.24 -14.80
N PRO A 48 26.51 -31.10 -15.71
CA PRO A 48 27.84 -31.67 -15.51
C PRO A 48 28.51 -31.11 -14.24
N PRO A 49 29.36 -31.88 -13.52
CA PRO A 49 29.96 -31.47 -12.25
C PRO A 49 30.72 -30.12 -12.27
N LEU A 50 31.44 -29.84 -13.36
CA LEU A 50 32.15 -28.57 -13.52
C LEU A 50 31.16 -27.39 -13.63
N VAL A 51 30.12 -27.52 -14.43
CA VAL A 51 29.07 -26.50 -14.60
C VAL A 51 28.34 -26.29 -13.29
N GLU A 52 28.07 -27.38 -12.56
CA GLU A 52 27.45 -27.33 -11.25
C GLU A 52 28.30 -26.61 -10.21
N THR A 53 29.60 -26.90 -10.15
CA THR A 53 30.53 -26.22 -9.25
C THR A 53 30.58 -24.72 -9.53
N VAL A 54 30.67 -24.34 -10.81
CA VAL A 54 30.62 -22.92 -11.23
C VAL A 54 29.28 -22.29 -10.86
N LEU A 55 28.17 -22.98 -11.11
CA LEU A 55 26.83 -22.50 -10.79
C LEU A 55 26.67 -22.25 -9.30
N VAL A 56 27.08 -23.18 -8.44
CA VAL A 56 27.00 -23.05 -6.98
C VAL A 56 27.96 -21.97 -6.48
N ALA A 57 29.15 -21.83 -7.07
CA ALA A 57 30.09 -20.76 -6.72
C ALA A 57 29.54 -19.36 -7.06
N ILE A 58 28.76 -19.22 -8.14
CA ILE A 58 28.12 -17.94 -8.51
C ILE A 58 26.85 -17.71 -7.69
N LEU A 59 25.98 -18.72 -7.63
CA LEU A 59 24.63 -18.58 -7.11
C LEU A 59 24.58 -18.71 -5.59
N GLY A 60 25.42 -19.56 -4.99
CA GLY A 60 25.51 -19.77 -3.54
C GLY A 60 25.75 -18.47 -2.78
N PRO A 61 26.84 -17.72 -3.06
CA PRO A 61 27.11 -16.43 -2.42
C PRO A 61 25.99 -15.41 -2.63
N SER A 62 25.33 -15.45 -3.79
CA SER A 62 24.21 -14.56 -4.09
C SER A 62 22.95 -14.90 -3.29
N GLY A 63 22.60 -16.18 -3.14
CA GLY A 63 21.43 -16.63 -2.38
C GLY A 63 21.52 -16.26 -0.89
N LEU A 64 22.75 -16.28 -0.35
CA LEU A 64 23.03 -15.99 1.05
C LEU A 64 22.75 -14.52 1.40
N PHE A 65 23.21 -13.55 0.60
CA PHE A 65 22.94 -12.13 0.90
C PHE A 65 21.61 -11.62 0.36
N VAL A 66 21.06 -12.15 -0.75
CA VAL A 66 19.81 -11.63 -1.33
C VAL A 66 18.65 -11.71 -0.34
N ILE A 67 18.53 -12.83 0.38
CA ILE A 67 17.52 -12.97 1.44
C ILE A 67 17.80 -11.98 2.58
N GLY A 68 19.03 -11.91 3.08
CA GLY A 68 19.42 -10.93 4.10
C GLY A 68 19.10 -9.48 3.71
N LEU A 69 19.29 -9.12 2.44
CA LEU A 69 18.98 -7.81 1.89
C LEU A 69 17.46 -7.52 1.90
N PHE A 70 16.59 -8.51 1.64
CA PHE A 70 15.14 -8.33 1.81
C PHE A 70 14.79 -8.01 3.27
N PHE A 71 15.43 -8.68 4.24
CA PHE A 71 15.25 -8.37 5.67
C PHE A 71 15.78 -6.98 6.03
N PHE A 72 16.94 -6.58 5.50
CA PHE A 72 17.47 -5.23 5.67
C PHE A 72 16.50 -4.17 5.13
N VAL A 73 16.03 -4.31 3.89
CA VAL A 73 15.06 -3.39 3.29
C VAL A 73 13.76 -3.39 4.09
N ALA A 74 13.27 -4.55 4.54
CA ALA A 74 12.07 -4.62 5.36
C ALA A 74 12.22 -3.90 6.71
N GLY A 75 13.41 -3.97 7.32
CA GLY A 75 13.78 -3.26 8.55
C GLY A 75 13.71 -1.74 8.40
N LEU A 76 14.14 -1.19 7.25
CA LEU A 76 14.11 0.25 6.97
C LEU A 76 12.69 0.87 7.08
N PHE A 77 11.66 0.07 6.82
CA PHE A 77 10.27 0.55 6.79
C PHE A 77 9.48 0.30 8.09
N VAL A 78 10.06 -0.36 9.10
CA VAL A 78 9.34 -0.69 10.35
C VAL A 78 8.92 0.57 11.10
N ALA A 79 9.87 1.43 11.47
CA ALA A 79 9.59 2.61 12.29
C ALA A 79 8.56 3.57 11.66
N PRO A 80 8.66 3.95 10.36
CA PRO A 80 7.64 4.78 9.71
C PRO A 80 6.26 4.10 9.63
N ALA A 81 6.22 2.77 9.43
CA ALA A 81 4.96 2.06 9.35
C ALA A 81 4.25 1.98 10.72
N VAL A 82 5.01 1.76 11.80
CA VAL A 82 4.49 1.78 13.18
C VAL A 82 4.02 3.18 13.57
N ALA A 83 4.78 4.23 13.25
CA ALA A 83 4.39 5.61 13.53
C ALA A 83 3.05 5.99 12.87
N ARG A 84 2.84 5.60 11.61
CA ARG A 84 1.60 5.92 10.87
C ARG A 84 0.37 5.11 11.31
N ARG A 85 0.54 3.82 11.66
CA ARG A 85 -0.58 2.89 11.87
C ARG A 85 -0.82 2.51 13.33
N GLY A 86 0.11 2.86 14.23
CA GLY A 86 0.16 2.34 15.59
C GLY A 86 0.63 0.87 15.61
N ARG A 87 1.02 0.39 16.80
CA ARG A 87 1.56 -0.97 17.00
C ARG A 87 0.59 -2.07 16.56
N VAL A 88 -0.66 -2.00 17.04
CA VAL A 88 -1.71 -2.99 16.73
C VAL A 88 -2.08 -2.96 15.25
N GLY A 89 -2.18 -1.77 14.65
CA GLY A 89 -2.47 -1.62 13.23
C GLY A 89 -1.36 -2.20 12.34
N TYR A 90 -0.10 -1.92 12.69
CA TYR A 90 1.06 -2.48 11.99
C TYR A 90 1.10 -4.01 12.04
N LEU A 91 0.92 -4.59 13.22
CA LEU A 91 0.91 -6.05 13.38
C LEU A 91 -0.26 -6.70 12.63
N GLY A 92 -1.47 -6.17 12.77
CA GLY A 92 -2.64 -6.69 12.04
C GLY A 92 -2.46 -6.65 10.51
N ASP A 93 -1.90 -5.56 9.98
CA ASP A 93 -1.59 -5.46 8.55
C ASP A 93 -0.50 -6.44 8.10
N ARG A 94 0.55 -6.65 8.92
CA ARG A 94 1.61 -7.63 8.64
C ARG A 94 1.08 -9.05 8.66
N THR A 95 0.24 -9.41 9.65
CA THR A 95 -0.38 -10.73 9.74
C THR A 95 -1.22 -11.04 8.51
N LEU A 96 -2.04 -10.09 8.04
CA LEU A 96 -2.83 -10.27 6.82
C LEU A 96 -1.98 -10.33 5.54
N ARG A 97 -0.85 -9.63 5.49
CA ARG A 97 0.00 -9.53 4.29
C ARG A 97 1.06 -10.63 4.17
N LEU A 98 1.47 -11.21 5.29
CA LEU A 98 2.54 -12.21 5.35
C LEU A 98 2.02 -13.54 5.87
N GLY A 99 1.27 -13.53 6.97
CA GLY A 99 0.76 -14.74 7.61
C GLY A 99 -0.31 -15.44 6.76
N LEU A 100 -1.29 -14.70 6.22
CA LEU A 100 -2.33 -15.30 5.38
C LEU A 100 -1.76 -15.90 4.08
N PRO A 101 -0.91 -15.21 3.30
CA PRO A 101 -0.27 -15.83 2.13
C PRO A 101 0.59 -17.04 2.48
N TRP A 102 1.34 -16.99 3.58
CA TRP A 102 2.11 -18.14 4.05
C TRP A 102 1.22 -19.34 4.37
N LEU A 103 0.14 -19.14 5.13
CA LEU A 103 -0.81 -20.20 5.52
C LEU A 103 -1.47 -20.84 4.30
N VAL A 104 -1.93 -20.00 3.36
CA VAL A 104 -2.52 -20.48 2.09
C VAL A 104 -1.49 -21.23 1.25
N SER A 105 -0.22 -20.82 1.28
CA SER A 105 0.86 -21.54 0.60
C SER A 105 1.12 -22.91 1.21
N ALA A 106 1.36 -22.94 2.53
CA ALA A 106 1.75 -24.14 3.27
C ALA A 106 0.68 -25.24 3.23
N LEU A 107 -0.60 -24.86 3.27
CA LEU A 107 -1.70 -25.83 3.37
C LEU A 107 -2.33 -26.21 2.03
N LEU A 108 -2.19 -25.37 1.00
CA LEU A 108 -2.92 -25.56 -0.25
C LEU A 108 -2.03 -25.39 -1.48
N VAL A 109 -1.49 -24.19 -1.71
CA VAL A 109 -0.87 -23.86 -3.00
C VAL A 109 0.41 -24.67 -3.23
N TRP A 110 1.27 -24.77 -2.22
CA TRP A 110 2.54 -25.47 -2.35
C TRP A 110 2.38 -27.00 -2.42
N PRO A 111 1.63 -27.66 -1.50
CA PRO A 111 1.35 -29.09 -1.62
C PRO A 111 0.67 -29.47 -2.94
N ALA A 112 -0.25 -28.64 -3.44
CA ALA A 112 -0.88 -28.87 -4.75
C ALA A 112 0.12 -28.76 -5.90
N SER A 113 1.05 -27.80 -5.84
CA SER A 113 2.07 -27.61 -6.88
C SER A 113 3.04 -28.79 -6.93
N VAL A 114 3.49 -29.26 -5.76
CA VAL A 114 4.36 -30.45 -5.64
C VAL A 114 3.61 -31.71 -6.07
N TRP A 115 2.34 -31.87 -5.67
CA TRP A 115 1.51 -33.00 -6.11
C TRP A 115 1.37 -33.07 -7.63
N VAL A 116 1.06 -31.95 -8.29
CA VAL A 116 1.01 -31.88 -9.77
C VAL A 116 2.36 -32.27 -10.37
N ALA A 117 3.45 -31.79 -9.80
CA ALA A 117 4.80 -32.09 -10.27
C ALA A 117 5.14 -33.59 -10.12
N TYR A 118 4.79 -34.22 -9.00
CA TYR A 118 4.94 -35.66 -8.79
C TYR A 118 4.10 -36.50 -9.75
N ARG A 119 2.84 -36.11 -10.00
CA ARG A 119 1.98 -36.76 -10.99
C ARG A 119 2.56 -36.65 -12.39
N ALA A 120 3.07 -35.47 -12.76
CA ALA A 120 3.76 -35.27 -14.04
C ALA A 120 5.02 -36.14 -14.15
N ALA A 121 5.67 -36.44 -13.02
CA ALA A 121 6.80 -37.34 -12.91
C ALA A 121 6.47 -38.84 -12.86
N GLY A 122 5.19 -39.21 -12.91
CA GLY A 122 4.74 -40.60 -12.91
C GLY A 122 4.65 -41.21 -11.52
N HIS A 123 4.81 -40.43 -10.45
CA HIS A 123 4.62 -40.91 -9.09
C HIS A 123 3.13 -41.01 -8.75
N ASP A 124 2.74 -42.10 -8.09
CA ASP A 124 1.37 -42.31 -7.63
C ASP A 124 1.20 -41.87 -6.17
N VAL A 125 1.13 -40.54 -6.00
CA VAL A 125 0.92 -39.91 -4.69
C VAL A 125 -0.35 -39.06 -4.69
N SER A 126 -1.03 -39.04 -3.56
CA SER A 126 -2.19 -38.18 -3.35
C SER A 126 -1.78 -36.80 -2.83
N PHE A 127 -2.63 -35.79 -3.02
CA PHE A 127 -2.46 -34.47 -2.41
C PHE A 127 -2.27 -34.57 -0.89
N TRP A 128 -3.06 -35.42 -0.22
CA TRP A 128 -3.01 -35.62 1.22
C TRP A 128 -1.68 -36.21 1.67
N TRP A 129 -1.11 -37.13 0.88
CA TRP A 129 0.21 -37.67 1.15
C TRP A 129 1.29 -36.58 1.10
N VAL A 130 1.26 -35.72 0.07
CA VAL A 130 2.20 -34.59 -0.02
C VAL A 130 2.05 -33.63 1.16
N LEU A 131 0.82 -33.34 1.60
CA LEU A 131 0.57 -32.44 2.72
C LEU A 131 1.03 -33.00 4.07
N THR A 132 0.84 -34.30 4.31
CA THR A 132 0.98 -34.90 5.65
C THR A 132 2.22 -35.78 5.82
N HIS A 133 2.87 -36.22 4.74
CA HIS A 133 4.00 -37.15 4.80
C HIS A 133 5.28 -36.62 4.14
N ARG A 134 5.19 -35.72 3.14
CA ARG A 134 6.39 -35.12 2.54
C ARG A 134 7.10 -34.27 3.60
N GLN A 135 8.41 -34.51 3.75
CA GLN A 135 9.27 -33.70 4.61
C GLN A 135 9.96 -32.60 3.79
N PRO A 136 10.13 -31.40 4.36
CA PRO A 136 9.61 -30.96 5.66
C PRO A 136 8.09 -30.77 5.67
N LEU A 137 7.45 -31.07 6.81
CA LEU A 137 6.02 -30.79 7.03
C LEU A 137 5.72 -29.29 6.97
N LEU A 138 4.53 -28.92 6.46
CA LEU A 138 4.09 -27.52 6.30
C LEU A 138 5.04 -26.66 5.46
N ASP A 139 5.76 -27.27 4.52
CA ASP A 139 6.55 -26.56 3.53
C ASP A 139 5.68 -25.55 2.77
N SER A 140 6.10 -24.29 2.76
CA SER A 140 5.40 -23.17 2.10
C SER A 140 6.08 -22.75 0.79
N GLY A 141 7.08 -23.52 0.35
CA GLY A 141 7.99 -23.19 -0.73
C GLY A 141 8.75 -21.90 -0.42
N SER A 142 8.86 -21.03 -1.42
CA SER A 142 9.56 -19.74 -1.28
C SER A 142 8.95 -18.78 -0.25
N LEU A 143 7.78 -19.06 0.33
CA LEU A 143 7.08 -18.15 1.26
C LEU A 143 7.49 -18.29 2.74
N TRP A 144 8.39 -19.21 3.10
CA TRP A 144 8.86 -19.37 4.49
C TRP A 144 9.36 -18.05 5.08
N PHE A 145 10.06 -17.25 4.28
CA PHE A 145 10.63 -15.95 4.68
C PHE A 145 9.54 -14.95 5.12
N ALA A 146 8.31 -15.06 4.60
CA ALA A 146 7.21 -14.18 4.95
C ALA A 146 6.77 -14.41 6.40
N LEU A 147 6.72 -15.67 6.84
CA LEU A 147 6.44 -16.00 8.23
C LEU A 147 7.60 -15.55 9.14
N VAL A 148 8.85 -15.80 8.76
CA VAL A 148 10.02 -15.34 9.53
C VAL A 148 10.01 -13.82 9.70
N LEU A 149 9.69 -13.07 8.64
CA LEU A 149 9.59 -11.61 8.70
C LEU A 149 8.42 -11.13 9.58
N LEU A 150 7.31 -11.88 9.63
CA LEU A 150 6.21 -11.62 10.54
C LEU A 150 6.66 -11.84 11.99
N LEU A 151 7.36 -12.94 12.28
CA LEU A 151 7.88 -13.26 13.62
C LEU A 151 8.84 -12.17 14.10
N PHE A 152 9.80 -11.75 13.28
CA PHE A 152 10.76 -10.68 13.64
C PHE A 152 10.10 -9.30 13.76
N SER A 153 8.94 -9.10 13.15
CA SER A 153 8.20 -7.84 13.29
C SER A 153 7.56 -7.68 14.67
N VAL A 154 7.34 -8.75 15.44
CA VAL A 154 6.67 -8.67 16.75
C VAL A 154 7.57 -8.01 17.82
N PRO A 155 8.82 -8.47 18.08
CA PRO A 155 9.66 -7.91 19.14
C PRO A 155 10.09 -6.46 18.87
N VAL A 156 10.34 -6.11 17.62
CA VAL A 156 10.81 -4.76 17.25
C VAL A 156 9.74 -3.68 17.52
N VAL A 157 8.46 -4.04 17.50
CA VAL A 157 7.37 -3.12 17.85
C VAL A 157 7.37 -2.77 19.35
N ALA A 158 7.89 -3.69 20.19
CA ALA A 158 8.05 -3.49 21.63
C ALA A 158 9.30 -2.66 21.99
N TRP A 159 10.31 -2.62 21.10
CA TRP A 159 11.56 -1.88 21.33
C TRP A 159 11.73 -0.65 20.41
N PRO A 160 11.14 0.52 20.75
CA PRO A 160 11.22 1.71 19.90
C PRO A 160 12.59 2.43 19.96
N ARG A 161 13.55 1.97 20.78
CA ARG A 161 14.83 2.67 21.03
C ARG A 161 16.03 1.95 20.36
N GLY A 162 16.14 2.01 19.04
CA GLY A 162 17.36 1.64 18.30
C GLY A 162 18.52 2.64 18.39
N VAL A 163 19.74 2.19 18.10
CA VAL A 163 20.96 3.01 18.08
C VAL A 163 21.19 3.59 16.68
N ALA A 164 21.70 4.83 16.58
CA ALA A 164 22.13 5.40 15.29
C ALA A 164 23.44 4.72 14.83
N LEU A 165 23.46 4.23 13.59
CA LEU A 165 24.60 3.53 13.01
C LEU A 165 25.64 4.48 12.42
N ARG A 166 26.91 4.10 12.56
CA ARG A 166 28.07 4.68 11.87
C ARG A 166 28.81 3.54 11.19
N GLY A 167 29.61 3.84 10.15
CA GLY A 167 30.36 2.83 9.41
C GLY A 167 31.24 1.93 10.29
N ARG A 168 31.81 2.49 11.37
CA ARG A 168 32.62 1.76 12.36
C ARG A 168 31.88 0.64 13.12
N HIS A 169 30.55 0.61 13.08
CA HIS A 169 29.78 -0.46 13.72
C HIS A 169 29.61 -1.69 12.83
N LEU A 170 29.84 -1.59 11.51
CA LEU A 170 29.66 -2.71 10.57
C LEU A 170 30.54 -3.93 10.87
N PRO A 171 31.83 -3.79 11.22
CA PRO A 171 32.66 -4.95 11.60
C PRO A 171 32.08 -5.71 12.80
N VAL A 172 31.55 -4.99 13.79
CA VAL A 172 30.91 -5.61 14.97
C VAL A 172 29.67 -6.39 14.55
N VAL A 173 28.85 -5.83 13.65
CA VAL A 173 27.68 -6.54 13.11
C VAL A 173 28.08 -7.80 12.35
N VAL A 174 29.15 -7.74 11.53
CA VAL A 174 29.70 -8.92 10.83
C VAL A 174 30.09 -10.00 11.83
N VAL A 175 30.86 -9.66 12.87
CA VAL A 175 31.30 -10.63 13.90
C VAL A 175 30.11 -11.24 14.63
N LEU A 176 29.14 -10.43 15.05
CA LEU A 176 27.95 -10.91 15.76
C LEU A 176 27.11 -11.86 14.89
N VAL A 177 26.91 -11.51 13.62
CA VAL A 177 26.17 -12.37 12.67
C VAL A 177 26.95 -13.67 12.43
N ALA A 178 28.27 -13.62 12.24
CA ALA A 178 29.10 -14.80 12.00
C ALA A 178 29.07 -15.76 13.19
N LEU A 179 29.29 -15.26 14.41
CA LEU A 179 29.30 -16.07 15.62
C LEU A 179 27.91 -16.67 15.89
N ALA A 180 26.85 -15.87 15.77
CA ALA A 180 25.49 -16.36 15.98
C ALA A 180 25.10 -17.39 14.91
N SER A 181 25.50 -17.20 13.64
CA SER A 181 25.33 -18.19 12.58
C SER A 181 26.08 -19.49 12.87
N PHE A 182 27.33 -19.42 13.32
CA PHE A 182 28.10 -20.60 13.69
C PHE A 182 27.46 -21.38 14.85
N VAL A 183 27.08 -20.67 15.92
CA VAL A 183 26.39 -21.28 17.07
C VAL A 183 25.09 -21.93 16.66
N MET A 184 24.28 -21.27 15.83
CA MET A 184 23.03 -21.84 15.32
C MET A 184 23.27 -23.12 14.50
N ARG A 185 24.37 -23.16 13.73
CA ARG A 185 24.78 -24.31 12.92
C ARG A 185 25.33 -25.49 13.70
N LEU A 186 25.58 -25.33 15.00
CA LEU A 186 25.87 -26.46 15.88
C LEU A 186 24.64 -27.36 16.08
N TRP A 187 23.45 -26.77 16.08
CA TRP A 187 22.19 -27.50 16.33
C TRP A 187 21.39 -27.73 15.06
N TRP A 188 21.38 -26.75 14.15
CA TRP A 188 20.77 -26.84 12.84
C TRP A 188 21.82 -26.64 11.76
N PRO A 189 22.46 -27.72 11.28
CA PRO A 189 23.36 -27.62 10.13
C PRO A 189 22.68 -26.90 8.97
N ALA A 190 23.44 -26.13 8.20
CA ALA A 190 22.96 -25.47 7.01
C ALA A 190 22.29 -26.48 6.09
N ARG A 191 21.13 -26.09 5.54
CA ARG A 191 20.26 -26.93 4.70
C ARG A 191 19.59 -28.11 5.42
N SER A 192 19.64 -28.19 6.75
CA SER A 192 18.76 -29.09 7.49
C SER A 192 17.30 -28.70 7.28
N GLY A 193 16.40 -29.69 7.24
CA GLY A 193 14.94 -29.47 7.17
C GLY A 193 14.33 -29.26 8.55
N GLN A 194 13.31 -28.41 8.65
CA GLN A 194 12.52 -28.19 9.87
C GLN A 194 11.03 -28.13 9.55
N VAL A 195 10.16 -28.29 10.55
CA VAL A 195 8.72 -28.02 10.37
C VAL A 195 8.51 -26.59 9.89
N GLY A 196 7.70 -26.43 8.84
CA GLY A 196 7.45 -25.16 8.15
C GLY A 196 8.56 -24.73 7.19
N ASP A 197 9.63 -25.53 7.06
CA ASP A 197 10.85 -25.23 6.34
C ASP A 197 11.40 -23.82 6.63
N LEU A 198 11.50 -23.47 7.90
CA LEU A 198 11.78 -22.08 8.33
C LEU A 198 13.25 -21.69 8.23
N HIS A 199 14.11 -22.61 7.76
CA HIS A 199 15.55 -22.37 7.57
C HIS A 199 16.20 -21.81 8.84
N LEU A 200 16.00 -22.47 9.99
CA LEU A 200 16.45 -21.97 11.31
C LEU A 200 17.95 -21.62 11.32
N TRP A 201 18.75 -22.37 10.58
CA TRP A 201 20.19 -22.15 10.38
C TRP A 201 20.55 -20.79 9.75
N GLN A 202 19.60 -20.10 9.10
CA GLN A 202 19.79 -18.78 8.48
C GLN A 202 19.25 -17.62 9.34
N TRP A 203 18.56 -17.90 10.45
CA TRP A 203 17.90 -16.88 11.27
C TRP A 203 18.84 -15.78 11.80
N PRO A 204 20.06 -16.08 12.27
CA PRO A 204 20.98 -15.04 12.74
C PRO A 204 21.28 -13.96 11.69
N GLN A 205 21.42 -14.38 10.42
CA GLN A 205 21.64 -13.46 9.30
C GLN A 205 20.40 -12.63 9.02
N CYS A 206 19.23 -13.27 8.92
CA CYS A 206 17.96 -12.59 8.66
C CYS A 206 17.61 -11.58 9.76
N LEU A 207 17.78 -11.97 11.03
CA LEU A 207 17.54 -11.11 12.19
C LEU A 207 18.56 -9.97 12.25
N GLY A 208 19.85 -10.28 12.09
CA GLY A 208 20.92 -9.28 12.08
C GLY A 208 20.69 -8.20 11.03
N LEU A 209 20.26 -8.59 9.82
CA LEU A 209 19.99 -7.64 8.74
C LEU A 209 18.69 -6.87 8.94
N PHE A 210 17.65 -7.52 9.48
CA PHE A 210 16.44 -6.83 9.87
C PHE A 210 16.70 -5.72 10.88
N LEU A 211 17.47 -6.02 11.94
CA LEU A 211 17.87 -5.06 12.97
C LEU A 211 18.82 -3.99 12.42
N LEU A 212 19.77 -4.37 11.56
CA LEU A 212 20.64 -3.43 10.85
C LEU A 212 19.81 -2.44 10.03
N GLY A 213 18.75 -2.90 9.34
CA GLY A 213 17.83 -2.05 8.60
C GLY A 213 17.08 -1.06 9.51
N VAL A 214 16.57 -1.52 10.65
CA VAL A 214 15.91 -0.65 11.64
C VAL A 214 16.85 0.45 12.14
N ALA A 215 18.11 0.12 12.41
CA ALA A 215 19.11 1.08 12.88
C ALA A 215 19.64 1.98 11.74
N ALA A 216 19.75 1.47 10.51
CA ALA A 216 20.24 2.20 9.34
C ALA A 216 19.26 3.31 8.95
N ARG A 217 17.94 3.07 9.13
CA ARG A 217 16.89 4.07 8.92
C ARG A 217 17.07 5.33 9.77
N ARG A 218 17.59 5.18 11.00
CA ARG A 218 17.88 6.33 11.89
C ARG A 218 19.08 7.15 11.42
N SER A 219 19.90 6.55 10.58
CA SER A 219 21.13 7.13 10.05
C SER A 219 20.91 7.70 8.64
N GLY A 220 19.67 7.65 8.12
CA GLY A 220 19.32 8.16 6.79
C GLY A 220 19.76 7.29 5.61
N TRP A 221 20.22 6.05 5.87
CA TRP A 221 20.80 5.18 4.84
C TRP A 221 19.77 4.68 3.82
N GLU A 222 18.48 4.81 4.09
CA GLU A 222 17.44 4.53 3.10
C GLU A 222 17.45 5.53 1.94
N ARG A 223 17.98 6.74 2.18
CA ARG A 223 18.10 7.81 1.17
C ARG A 223 19.53 7.93 0.65
N HIS A 224 20.52 7.88 1.55
CA HIS A 224 21.91 8.07 1.18
C HIS A 224 22.84 7.22 2.04
N VAL A 225 23.58 6.31 1.40
CA VAL A 225 24.67 5.59 2.07
C VAL A 225 25.96 6.39 1.90
N PRO A 226 26.66 6.77 3.00
CA PRO A 226 27.89 7.56 2.91
C PRO A 226 28.94 6.92 2.00
N ASP A 227 29.58 7.71 1.15
CA ASP A 227 30.51 7.21 0.13
C ASP A 227 31.69 6.39 0.67
N PRO A 228 32.38 6.79 1.75
CA PRO A 228 33.44 5.98 2.33
C PRO A 228 32.95 4.60 2.77
N VAL A 229 31.75 4.55 3.38
CA VAL A 229 31.13 3.30 3.82
C VAL A 229 30.78 2.41 2.62
N ARG A 230 30.13 2.97 1.60
CA ARG A 230 29.77 2.23 0.39
C ARG A 230 30.99 1.66 -0.33
N ARG A 231 32.06 2.45 -0.50
CA ARG A 231 33.29 2.02 -1.18
C ARG A 231 33.98 0.90 -0.42
N LEU A 232 34.11 1.03 0.91
CA LEU A 232 34.69 0.01 1.77
C LEU A 232 33.87 -1.29 1.72
N CYS A 233 32.54 -1.20 1.90
CA CYS A 233 31.66 -2.36 1.82
C CYS A 233 31.74 -3.04 0.44
N GLY A 234 31.80 -2.26 -0.63
CA GLY A 234 31.95 -2.79 -1.99
C GLY A 234 33.28 -3.50 -2.22
N ALA A 235 34.39 -2.89 -1.83
CA ALA A 235 35.71 -3.49 -1.92
C ALA A 235 35.77 -4.81 -1.12
N ALA A 236 35.32 -4.80 0.13
CA ALA A 236 35.29 -5.99 0.97
C ALA A 236 34.40 -7.09 0.39
N THR A 237 33.23 -6.74 -0.16
CA THR A 237 32.33 -7.71 -0.80
C THR A 237 32.98 -8.35 -2.03
N ILE A 238 33.57 -7.54 -2.92
CA ILE A 238 34.24 -8.02 -4.13
C ILE A 238 35.43 -8.92 -3.76
N VAL A 239 36.28 -8.48 -2.84
CA VAL A 239 37.42 -9.29 -2.36
C VAL A 239 36.94 -10.62 -1.78
N THR A 240 35.89 -10.61 -0.96
CA THR A 240 35.33 -11.85 -0.38
C THR A 240 34.81 -12.79 -1.47
N LEU A 241 34.09 -12.27 -2.47
CA LEU A 241 33.60 -13.06 -3.61
C LEU A 241 34.74 -13.66 -4.45
N LEU A 242 35.82 -12.90 -4.68
CA LEU A 242 36.97 -13.36 -5.45
C LEU A 242 37.81 -14.41 -4.70
N LEU A 243 37.93 -14.28 -3.38
CA LEU A 243 38.68 -15.22 -2.55
C LEU A 243 37.92 -16.51 -2.26
N LEU A 244 36.59 -16.51 -2.33
CA LEU A 244 35.78 -17.66 -1.94
C LEU A 244 36.07 -18.93 -2.76
N PRO A 245 36.12 -18.90 -4.12
CA PRO A 245 36.50 -20.09 -4.89
C PRO A 245 37.93 -20.54 -4.59
N VAL A 246 38.85 -19.61 -4.39
CA VAL A 246 40.26 -19.90 -4.07
C VAL A 246 40.36 -20.62 -2.73
N ALA A 247 39.65 -20.12 -1.70
CA ALA A 247 39.60 -20.73 -0.39
C ALA A 247 38.94 -22.12 -0.44
N ALA A 248 37.85 -22.29 -1.19
CA ALA A 248 37.20 -23.58 -1.37
C ALA A 248 38.13 -24.62 -2.02
N MET A 249 38.84 -24.26 -3.10
CA MET A 249 39.82 -25.15 -3.72
C MET A 249 41.00 -25.46 -2.79
N ALA A 250 41.56 -24.45 -2.10
CA ALA A 250 42.67 -24.62 -1.17
C ALA A 250 42.31 -25.51 0.04
N SER A 251 41.03 -25.52 0.42
CA SER A 251 40.49 -26.35 1.49
C SER A 251 40.15 -27.80 1.07
N GLY A 252 40.42 -28.17 -0.18
CA GLY A 252 40.29 -29.54 -0.68
C GLY A 252 38.92 -29.89 -1.28
N VAL A 253 38.02 -28.92 -1.50
CA VAL A 253 36.71 -29.17 -2.15
C VAL A 253 36.92 -29.49 -3.62
N ARG A 254 36.63 -30.72 -4.03
CA ARG A 254 36.71 -31.21 -5.43
C ARG A 254 35.33 -31.51 -6.01
N ASP A 255 34.40 -31.92 -5.17
CA ASP A 255 32.99 -32.15 -5.50
C ASP A 255 32.11 -31.53 -4.41
N VAL A 256 31.41 -30.44 -4.73
CA VAL A 256 30.58 -29.71 -3.77
C VAL A 256 29.48 -30.58 -3.16
N ALA A 257 28.94 -31.55 -3.91
CA ALA A 257 27.89 -32.43 -3.41
C ALA A 257 28.41 -33.41 -2.35
N ARG A 258 29.69 -33.78 -2.42
CA ARG A 258 30.32 -34.76 -1.52
C ARG A 258 31.10 -34.12 -0.38
N ASP A 259 31.78 -33.00 -0.64
CA ASP A 259 32.79 -32.43 0.26
C ASP A 259 32.23 -31.32 1.16
N SER A 260 30.95 -30.95 1.03
CA SER A 260 30.36 -29.81 1.75
C SER A 260 30.04 -30.06 3.22
N GLY A 261 29.99 -31.32 3.68
CA GLY A 261 29.58 -31.69 5.05
C GLY A 261 30.21 -30.85 6.17
N PRO A 262 31.54 -30.73 6.25
CA PRO A 262 32.24 -29.95 7.29
C PRO A 262 31.91 -28.45 7.29
N TYR A 263 31.40 -27.91 6.18
CA TYR A 263 31.02 -26.49 6.06
C TYR A 263 29.59 -26.22 6.55
N LEU A 264 28.73 -27.24 6.54
CA LEU A 264 27.31 -27.05 6.82
C LEU A 264 27.04 -26.83 8.32
N GLY A 265 27.80 -27.42 9.22
CA GLY A 265 27.61 -27.23 10.65
C GLY A 265 28.53 -28.07 11.52
N GLY A 266 28.23 -28.16 12.81
CA GLY A 266 29.06 -28.87 13.79
C GLY A 266 30.33 -28.11 14.19
N TRP A 267 31.15 -28.74 15.03
CA TRP A 267 32.39 -28.17 15.57
C TRP A 267 33.55 -28.25 14.57
N HIS A 268 33.37 -27.61 13.42
CA HIS A 268 34.34 -27.56 12.34
C HIS A 268 34.78 -26.11 12.08
N TRP A 269 36.08 -25.90 11.92
CA TRP A 269 36.61 -24.56 11.59
C TRP A 269 36.11 -24.11 10.21
N GLN A 270 35.83 -25.05 9.30
CA GLN A 270 35.22 -24.81 7.99
C GLN A 270 33.83 -24.18 8.11
N ALA A 271 33.00 -24.66 9.04
CA ALA A 271 31.68 -24.10 9.30
C ALA A 271 31.77 -22.67 9.87
N LEU A 272 32.75 -22.40 10.74
CA LEU A 272 33.03 -21.04 11.23
C LEU A 272 33.52 -20.13 10.11
N ALA A 273 34.46 -20.60 9.27
CA ALA A 273 34.97 -19.86 8.13
C ALA A 273 33.85 -19.49 7.14
N LEU A 274 32.98 -20.45 6.82
CA LEU A 274 31.81 -20.19 5.98
C LEU A 274 30.86 -19.16 6.63
N ALA A 275 30.60 -19.27 7.94
CA ALA A 275 29.75 -18.31 8.65
C ALA A 275 30.33 -16.87 8.62
N VAL A 276 31.66 -16.72 8.69
CA VAL A 276 32.34 -15.43 8.56
C VAL A 276 32.21 -14.87 7.14
N VAL A 277 32.51 -15.68 6.11
CA VAL A 277 32.34 -15.28 4.70
C VAL A 277 30.91 -14.83 4.43
N GLU A 278 29.93 -15.64 4.86
CA GLU A 278 28.53 -15.32 4.69
C GLU A 278 28.14 -14.04 5.41
N ALA A 279 28.57 -13.83 6.65
CA ALA A 279 28.30 -12.59 7.38
C ALA A 279 28.90 -11.36 6.70
N MET A 280 30.11 -11.48 6.14
CA MET A 280 30.73 -10.40 5.35
C MET A 280 29.89 -10.06 4.12
N LEU A 281 29.51 -11.07 3.32
CA LEU A 281 28.70 -10.87 2.11
C LEU A 281 27.31 -10.32 2.45
N VAL A 282 26.66 -10.88 3.46
CA VAL A 282 25.32 -10.52 3.90
C VAL A 282 25.27 -9.09 4.43
N VAL A 283 26.17 -8.70 5.33
CA VAL A 283 26.17 -7.36 5.94
C VAL A 283 26.71 -6.31 4.98
N LEU A 284 27.92 -6.52 4.43
CA LEU A 284 28.60 -5.51 3.62
C LEU A 284 27.99 -5.43 2.22
N GLY A 285 27.65 -6.57 1.61
CA GLY A 285 27.02 -6.63 0.30
C GLY A 285 25.63 -5.97 0.30
N SER A 286 24.83 -6.16 1.36
CA SER A 286 23.53 -5.49 1.48
C SER A 286 23.66 -3.96 1.53
N VAL A 287 24.58 -3.44 2.35
CA VAL A 287 24.84 -1.99 2.45
C VAL A 287 25.37 -1.44 1.12
N TRP A 288 26.27 -2.18 0.47
CA TRP A 288 26.82 -1.80 -0.83
C TRP A 288 25.75 -1.74 -1.92
N LEU A 289 24.87 -2.74 -2.00
CA LEU A 289 23.80 -2.79 -3.00
C LEU A 289 22.74 -1.72 -2.80
N VAL A 290 22.39 -1.40 -1.55
CA VAL A 290 21.51 -0.25 -1.27
C VAL A 290 22.15 1.05 -1.74
N GLY A 291 23.45 1.23 -1.48
CA GLY A 291 24.20 2.40 -1.95
C GLY A 291 24.42 2.45 -3.48
N ILE A 292 24.42 1.30 -4.17
CA ILE A 292 24.41 1.24 -5.64
C ILE A 292 23.02 1.58 -6.17
N ALA A 293 21.98 0.97 -5.61
CA ALA A 293 20.60 1.16 -6.02
C ALA A 293 20.22 2.64 -5.98
N GLU A 294 20.56 3.32 -4.89
CA GLU A 294 20.39 4.76 -4.73
C GLU A 294 20.91 5.57 -5.94
N ARG A 295 22.05 5.18 -6.52
CA ARG A 295 22.73 5.94 -7.59
C ARG A 295 22.39 5.48 -9.00
N ARG A 296 22.08 4.19 -9.17
CA ARG A 296 21.93 3.56 -10.49
C ARG A 296 20.51 3.09 -10.79
N LEU A 297 19.68 2.88 -9.78
CA LEU A 297 18.30 2.40 -9.91
C LEU A 297 17.30 3.53 -9.65
N THR A 298 17.45 4.66 -10.34
CA THR A 298 16.50 5.78 -10.32
C THR A 298 15.58 5.77 -11.53
N ARG A 299 15.37 4.60 -12.15
CA ARG A 299 14.69 4.48 -13.44
C ARG A 299 13.24 4.93 -13.31
N SER A 300 12.90 5.96 -14.07
CA SER A 300 11.58 6.57 -14.10
C SER A 300 10.90 6.25 -15.44
N GLY A 301 9.91 5.36 -15.42
CA GLY A 301 9.15 5.02 -16.62
C GLY A 301 7.87 4.24 -16.32
N PRO A 302 6.78 4.39 -17.11
CA PRO A 302 5.49 3.74 -16.82
C PRO A 302 5.58 2.21 -16.78
N ARG A 303 6.34 1.62 -17.71
CA ARG A 303 6.56 0.16 -17.79
C ARG A 303 7.33 -0.36 -16.58
N TRP A 304 8.43 0.30 -16.23
CA TRP A 304 9.29 -0.10 -15.11
C TRP A 304 8.58 0.06 -13.75
N THR A 305 7.83 1.15 -13.59
CA THR A 305 6.98 1.37 -12.40
C THR A 305 5.94 0.25 -12.23
N ARG A 306 5.38 -0.27 -13.33
CA ARG A 306 4.46 -1.41 -13.29
C ARG A 306 5.17 -2.69 -12.84
N TRP A 307 6.38 -2.93 -13.34
CA TRP A 307 7.20 -4.07 -12.94
C TRP A 307 7.55 -4.02 -11.45
N SER A 308 7.95 -2.86 -10.93
CA SER A 308 8.39 -2.76 -9.54
C SER A 308 7.27 -2.90 -8.51
N ARG A 309 6.05 -2.53 -8.89
CA ARG A 309 4.83 -2.80 -8.12
C ARG A 309 4.49 -4.28 -8.03
N ASN A 310 4.69 -5.01 -9.13
CA ASN A 310 4.32 -6.42 -9.22
C ASN A 310 5.37 -7.38 -8.64
N ALA A 311 6.55 -6.89 -8.25
CA ALA A 311 7.65 -7.72 -7.77
C ALA A 311 7.25 -8.64 -6.60
N PHE A 312 6.48 -8.14 -5.61
CA PHE A 312 6.03 -8.99 -4.50
C PHE A 312 5.04 -10.07 -4.96
N ALA A 313 4.10 -9.72 -5.84
CA ALA A 313 3.16 -10.69 -6.40
C ALA A 313 3.89 -11.76 -7.23
N ALA A 314 4.87 -11.36 -8.04
CA ALA A 314 5.72 -12.26 -8.80
C ALA A 314 6.51 -13.21 -7.88
N PHE A 315 7.07 -12.69 -6.78
CA PHE A 315 7.73 -13.51 -5.77
C PHE A 315 6.78 -14.54 -5.15
N VAL A 316 5.56 -14.15 -4.79
CA VAL A 316 4.58 -15.04 -4.12
C VAL A 316 4.21 -16.24 -5.00
N ILE A 317 4.05 -16.02 -6.31
CA ILE A 317 3.57 -17.06 -7.22
C ILE A 317 4.70 -17.83 -7.93
N GLN A 318 5.96 -17.47 -7.68
CA GLN A 318 7.09 -18.05 -8.41
C GLN A 318 7.16 -19.56 -8.32
N GLY A 319 6.84 -20.13 -7.14
CA GLY A 319 7.07 -21.54 -6.90
C GLY A 319 6.17 -22.45 -7.75
N PRO A 320 4.84 -22.25 -7.70
CA PRO A 320 3.92 -22.96 -8.60
C PRO A 320 4.27 -22.77 -10.08
N VAL A 321 4.63 -21.54 -10.49
CA VAL A 321 4.98 -21.24 -11.89
C VAL A 321 6.23 -22.01 -12.32
N LEU A 322 7.29 -22.01 -11.50
CA LEU A 322 8.52 -22.74 -11.76
C LEU A 322 8.27 -24.25 -11.87
N LEU A 323 7.52 -24.83 -10.94
CA LEU A 323 7.22 -26.27 -10.95
C LEU A 323 6.41 -26.67 -12.19
N VAL A 324 5.38 -25.90 -12.55
CA VAL A 324 4.56 -26.18 -13.73
C VAL A 324 5.38 -26.08 -15.02
N LEU A 325 6.16 -25.00 -15.17
CA LEU A 325 6.99 -24.81 -16.37
C LEU A 325 8.08 -25.88 -16.50
N ALA A 326 8.79 -26.20 -15.41
CA ALA A 326 9.80 -27.25 -15.42
C ALA A 326 9.18 -28.62 -15.72
N SER A 327 8.04 -28.94 -15.10
CA SER A 327 7.31 -30.20 -15.34
C SER A 327 6.79 -30.32 -16.77
N ALA A 328 6.30 -29.22 -17.36
CA ALA A 328 5.83 -29.19 -18.74
C ALA A 328 6.99 -29.36 -19.74
N LEU A 329 8.21 -28.95 -19.38
CA LEU A 329 9.39 -29.08 -20.23
C LEU A 329 10.07 -30.46 -20.14
N ARG A 330 9.60 -31.35 -19.25
CA ARG A 330 10.18 -32.71 -19.08
C ARG A 330 10.25 -33.52 -20.37
N PRO A 331 9.20 -33.59 -21.23
CA PRO A 331 9.23 -34.40 -22.45
C PRO A 331 10.24 -33.91 -23.50
N PHE A 332 10.70 -32.66 -23.40
CA PHE A 332 11.65 -32.09 -24.35
C PHE A 332 13.06 -32.65 -24.10
N PRO A 333 13.71 -33.33 -25.06
CA PRO A 333 15.02 -33.96 -24.86
C PRO A 333 16.15 -32.92 -24.98
N ALA A 334 16.41 -32.18 -23.90
CA ALA A 334 17.47 -31.17 -23.84
C ALA A 334 18.21 -31.21 -22.50
N PRO A 335 19.50 -30.81 -22.48
CA PRO A 335 20.30 -30.81 -21.25
C PRO A 335 19.86 -29.71 -20.27
N ALA A 336 20.24 -29.86 -19.00
CA ALA A 336 19.90 -28.94 -17.92
C ALA A 336 20.28 -27.48 -18.20
N TRP A 337 21.44 -27.24 -18.82
CA TRP A 337 21.92 -25.89 -19.16
C TRP A 337 21.13 -25.21 -20.28
N VAL A 338 20.26 -25.93 -21.00
CA VAL A 338 19.26 -25.37 -21.93
C VAL A 338 17.92 -25.20 -21.22
N LYS A 339 17.46 -26.24 -20.52
CA LYS A 339 16.15 -26.23 -19.85
C LYS A 339 16.06 -25.17 -18.76
N ALA A 340 17.07 -25.06 -17.89
CA ALA A 340 17.00 -24.21 -16.73
C ALA A 340 16.95 -22.70 -17.06
N PRO A 341 17.76 -22.14 -17.99
CA PRO A 341 17.60 -20.75 -18.41
C PRO A 341 16.25 -20.49 -19.10
N LEU A 342 15.74 -21.44 -19.89
CA LEU A 342 14.45 -21.32 -20.56
C LEU A 342 13.29 -21.26 -19.54
N VAL A 343 13.30 -22.16 -18.55
CA VAL A 343 12.35 -22.14 -17.43
C VAL A 343 12.47 -20.85 -16.63
N GLY A 344 13.69 -20.39 -16.33
CA GLY A 344 13.92 -19.16 -15.59
C GLY A 344 13.38 -17.92 -16.31
N ALA A 345 13.67 -17.76 -17.59
CA ALA A 345 13.19 -16.63 -18.39
C ALA A 345 11.66 -16.64 -18.52
N ALA A 346 11.08 -17.82 -18.81
CA ALA A 346 9.63 -17.99 -18.89
C ALA A 346 8.95 -17.73 -17.54
N ALA A 347 9.52 -18.23 -16.44
CA ALA A 347 8.98 -18.03 -15.10
C ALA A 347 8.99 -16.55 -14.71
N ILE A 348 10.07 -15.80 -14.98
CA ILE A 348 10.10 -14.35 -14.74
C ILE A 348 8.97 -13.67 -15.52
N ALA A 349 8.82 -13.94 -16.82
CA ALA A 349 7.79 -13.32 -17.64
C ALA A 349 6.37 -13.65 -17.14
N VAL A 350 6.08 -14.93 -16.89
CA VAL A 350 4.77 -15.41 -16.42
C VAL A 350 4.46 -14.87 -15.03
N CYS A 351 5.42 -14.86 -14.10
CA CYS A 351 5.21 -14.36 -12.75
C CYS A 351 4.84 -12.88 -12.74
N TRP A 352 5.50 -12.06 -13.56
CA TRP A 352 5.14 -10.63 -13.66
C TRP A 352 3.80 -10.40 -14.37
N TRP A 353 3.48 -11.21 -15.39
CA TRP A 353 2.22 -11.13 -16.12
C TRP A 353 1.01 -11.54 -15.27
N VAL A 354 1.11 -12.65 -14.52
CA VAL A 354 0.09 -13.11 -13.59
C VAL A 354 0.02 -12.18 -12.37
N GLY A 355 1.16 -11.80 -11.79
CA GLY A 355 1.22 -10.88 -10.65
C GLY A 355 0.55 -9.54 -10.94
N GLY A 356 0.68 -9.02 -12.15
CA GLY A 356 -0.01 -7.80 -12.60
C GLY A 356 -1.53 -7.94 -12.76
N ARG A 357 -2.06 -9.16 -12.79
CA ARG A 357 -3.51 -9.46 -12.79
C ARG A 357 -4.06 -9.77 -11.40
N LEU A 358 -3.21 -9.84 -10.37
CA LEU A 358 -3.56 -10.10 -8.98
C LEU A 358 -3.42 -8.82 -8.12
N PRO A 359 -4.33 -7.84 -8.29
CA PRO A 359 -4.22 -6.51 -7.65
C PRO A 359 -4.25 -6.52 -6.12
N PHE A 360 -4.72 -7.62 -5.50
CA PHE A 360 -4.65 -7.78 -4.04
C PHE A 360 -3.23 -8.11 -3.54
N LEU A 361 -2.39 -8.74 -4.37
CA LEU A 361 -0.98 -9.05 -4.08
C LEU A 361 -0.04 -7.93 -4.57
N ALA A 362 -0.33 -7.29 -5.70
CA ALA A 362 0.50 -6.25 -6.29
C ALA A 362 0.58 -4.95 -5.45
N GLY A 363 -0.11 -4.88 -4.30
CA GLY A 363 -0.13 -3.70 -3.43
C GLY A 363 -0.66 -2.44 -4.13
N ASP A 364 -1.28 -2.59 -5.30
CA ASP A 364 -1.60 -1.50 -6.21
C ASP A 364 -2.76 -0.71 -5.60
N ARG A 365 -2.42 0.45 -5.06
CA ARG A 365 -3.37 1.48 -4.71
C ARG A 365 -3.26 2.55 -5.79
N PRO A 366 -4.05 2.49 -6.88
CA PRO A 366 -4.08 3.58 -7.86
C PRO A 366 -4.27 4.92 -7.13
N ARG A 367 -3.52 5.96 -7.49
CA ARG A 367 -3.63 7.28 -6.85
C ARG A 367 -5.07 7.78 -6.93
N GLY A 368 -5.53 8.50 -5.91
CA GLY A 368 -6.81 9.21 -6.00
C GLY A 368 -6.68 10.35 -7.01
N HIS A 369 -7.68 10.49 -7.86
CA HIS A 369 -7.82 11.61 -8.79
C HIS A 369 -8.97 12.51 -8.33
N VAL A 370 -8.78 13.82 -8.52
CA VAL A 370 -9.81 14.85 -8.39
C VAL A 370 -10.14 15.33 -9.79
N GLN A 371 -11.42 15.37 -10.14
CA GLN A 371 -11.91 16.14 -11.27
C GLN A 371 -12.69 17.32 -10.70
N ALA A 372 -12.22 18.54 -10.96
CA ALA A 372 -12.84 19.76 -10.49
C ALA A 372 -13.73 20.35 -11.58
N HIS A 373 -14.86 20.92 -11.17
CA HIS A 373 -15.77 21.69 -11.99
C HIS A 373 -15.84 23.09 -11.41
N ASP A 374 -15.48 24.08 -12.21
CA ASP A 374 -15.70 25.48 -11.85
C ASP A 374 -17.19 25.81 -12.09
N ASP A 375 -17.90 26.05 -10.99
CA ASP A 375 -19.33 26.36 -10.99
C ASP A 375 -19.58 27.88 -11.00
N GLY A 376 -18.51 28.69 -10.99
CA GLY A 376 -18.51 30.14 -11.08
C GLY A 376 -18.86 30.86 -9.78
N GLY A 377 -19.12 32.17 -9.89
CA GLY A 377 -19.30 33.07 -8.75
C GLY A 377 -18.03 33.88 -8.46
N THR A 378 -18.09 34.77 -7.47
CA THR A 378 -16.96 35.62 -7.06
C THR A 378 -16.85 35.65 -5.53
N GLY A 379 -15.65 35.93 -5.02
CA GLY A 379 -15.37 35.95 -3.59
C GLY A 379 -14.67 34.68 -3.08
N PRO A 380 -14.80 34.37 -1.78
CA PRO A 380 -14.09 33.25 -1.16
C PRO A 380 -14.41 31.90 -1.83
N THR A 381 -13.40 31.04 -1.95
CA THR A 381 -13.57 29.74 -2.61
C THR A 381 -14.30 28.75 -1.70
N VAL A 382 -15.40 28.20 -2.22
CA VAL A 382 -16.20 27.13 -1.61
C VAL A 382 -16.07 25.87 -2.46
N VAL A 383 -15.54 24.80 -1.87
CA VAL A 383 -15.35 23.51 -2.55
C VAL A 383 -16.41 22.49 -2.09
N LEU A 384 -17.19 21.96 -3.05
CA LEU A 384 -18.30 21.04 -2.79
C LEU A 384 -17.88 19.57 -3.00
N ILE A 385 -18.05 18.73 -1.98
CA ILE A 385 -17.55 17.34 -1.95
C ILE A 385 -18.70 16.34 -1.83
N HIS A 386 -18.96 15.59 -2.90
CA HIS A 386 -20.09 14.67 -3.00
C HIS A 386 -20.01 13.45 -2.05
N GLY A 387 -21.15 12.78 -1.85
CA GLY A 387 -21.28 11.54 -1.08
C GLY A 387 -20.82 10.28 -1.83
N VAL A 388 -20.99 9.09 -1.25
CA VAL A 388 -20.55 7.83 -1.88
C VAL A 388 -21.37 7.54 -3.15
N GLY A 389 -20.69 7.40 -4.29
CA GLY A 389 -21.37 7.22 -5.58
C GLY A 389 -21.99 8.49 -6.16
N GLY A 390 -21.90 9.62 -5.45
CA GLY A 390 -22.34 10.94 -5.90
C GLY A 390 -21.46 11.55 -6.98
N SER A 391 -21.69 12.84 -7.22
CA SER A 391 -20.95 13.62 -8.21
C SER A 391 -21.17 15.13 -8.12
N ALA A 392 -20.57 15.91 -9.03
CA ALA A 392 -20.90 17.32 -9.22
C ALA A 392 -22.41 17.56 -9.47
N LEU A 393 -23.14 16.59 -10.04
CA LEU A 393 -24.58 16.72 -10.28
C LEU A 393 -25.39 16.92 -9.00
N ASP A 394 -24.92 16.38 -7.88
CA ASP A 394 -25.62 16.45 -6.59
C ASP A 394 -25.78 17.93 -6.16
N TRP A 395 -24.89 18.80 -6.62
CA TRP A 395 -24.85 20.21 -6.26
C TRP A 395 -25.65 21.13 -7.17
N THR A 396 -26.24 20.60 -8.25
CA THR A 396 -26.90 21.40 -9.31
C THR A 396 -27.92 22.40 -8.77
N LEU A 397 -28.67 22.03 -7.73
CA LEU A 397 -29.69 22.89 -7.13
C LEU A 397 -29.16 23.83 -6.04
N LEU A 398 -28.00 23.52 -5.43
CA LEU A 398 -27.41 24.34 -4.37
C LEU A 398 -26.45 25.42 -4.91
N VAL A 399 -25.75 25.12 -6.00
CA VAL A 399 -24.79 26.06 -6.63
C VAL A 399 -25.39 27.45 -6.87
N PRO A 400 -26.60 27.60 -7.45
CA PRO A 400 -27.21 28.91 -7.67
C PRO A 400 -27.39 29.75 -6.40
N GLU A 401 -27.60 29.11 -5.25
CA GLU A 401 -27.80 29.78 -3.96
C GLU A 401 -26.49 30.32 -3.37
N LEU A 402 -25.34 29.73 -3.74
CA LEU A 402 -24.02 30.06 -3.16
C LEU A 402 -23.21 31.04 -4.04
N ARG A 403 -23.37 30.95 -5.36
CA ARG A 403 -22.64 31.79 -6.34
C ARG A 403 -22.72 33.31 -6.09
N PRO A 404 -23.82 33.88 -5.53
CA PRO A 404 -23.88 35.32 -5.26
C PRO A 404 -22.89 35.82 -4.20
N VAL A 405 -22.31 34.93 -3.38
CA VAL A 405 -21.43 35.30 -2.25
C VAL A 405 -20.10 34.57 -2.22
N ALA A 406 -19.89 33.61 -3.12
CA ALA A 406 -18.69 32.77 -3.15
C ALA A 406 -18.36 32.32 -4.57
N HIS A 407 -17.07 32.05 -4.80
CA HIS A 407 -16.61 31.29 -5.96
C HIS A 407 -16.76 29.80 -5.65
N VAL A 408 -17.59 29.09 -6.41
CA VAL A 408 -18.00 27.71 -6.11
C VAL A 408 -17.30 26.73 -7.03
N CYS A 409 -16.74 25.66 -6.47
CA CYS A 409 -16.13 24.57 -7.22
C CYS A 409 -16.57 23.21 -6.70
N SER A 410 -17.25 22.41 -7.50
CA SER A 410 -17.58 21.03 -7.15
C SER A 410 -16.49 20.06 -7.60
N VAL A 411 -16.18 19.08 -6.75
CA VAL A 411 -15.12 18.09 -7.00
C VAL A 411 -15.66 16.67 -7.04
N GLU A 412 -15.13 15.89 -7.98
CA GLU A 412 -15.37 14.46 -8.09
C GLU A 412 -14.13 13.68 -7.65
N LEU A 413 -14.31 12.85 -6.62
CA LEU A 413 -13.22 12.11 -5.99
C LEU A 413 -13.27 10.64 -6.36
N SER A 414 -12.13 10.11 -6.80
CA SER A 414 -11.95 8.69 -7.11
C SER A 414 -11.07 7.97 -6.09
N GLY A 415 -11.33 6.68 -5.91
CA GLY A 415 -10.55 5.81 -5.03
C GLY A 415 -11.17 5.60 -3.64
N ASP A 416 -10.37 5.02 -2.74
CA ASP A 416 -10.79 4.86 -1.34
C ASP A 416 -10.70 6.19 -0.58
N VAL A 417 -11.41 6.32 0.55
CA VAL A 417 -11.50 7.56 1.35
C VAL A 417 -10.13 8.17 1.65
N HIS A 418 -9.13 7.33 1.95
CA HIS A 418 -7.78 7.83 2.25
C HIS A 418 -7.15 8.52 1.04
N ARG A 419 -7.31 7.95 -0.15
CA ARG A 419 -6.83 8.55 -1.39
C ARG A 419 -7.62 9.77 -1.79
N SER A 420 -8.93 9.78 -1.53
CA SER A 420 -9.77 10.94 -1.74
C SER A 420 -9.31 12.12 -0.89
N VAL A 421 -8.94 11.88 0.38
CA VAL A 421 -8.31 12.90 1.24
C VAL A 421 -6.98 13.39 0.65
N GLU A 422 -6.07 12.49 0.28
CA GLU A 422 -4.78 12.89 -0.31
C GLU A 422 -4.93 13.67 -1.63
N ALA A 423 -5.87 13.25 -2.47
CA ALA A 423 -6.12 13.89 -3.76
C ALA A 423 -6.74 15.27 -3.56
N LEU A 424 -7.74 15.39 -2.67
CA LEU A 424 -8.35 16.66 -2.31
C LEU A 424 -7.32 17.61 -1.70
N SER A 425 -6.52 17.16 -0.73
CA SER A 425 -5.48 18.01 -0.12
C SER A 425 -4.45 18.51 -1.14
N ARG A 426 -4.19 17.78 -2.22
CA ARG A 426 -3.32 18.25 -3.31
C ARG A 426 -4.00 19.35 -4.12
N PHE A 427 -5.25 19.10 -4.54
CA PHE A 427 -6.06 20.07 -5.26
C PHE A 427 -6.23 21.38 -4.46
N LEU A 428 -6.42 21.30 -3.14
CA LEU A 428 -6.56 22.47 -2.28
C LEU A 428 -5.28 23.30 -2.16
N ARG A 429 -4.09 22.71 -2.29
CA ARG A 429 -2.83 23.47 -2.29
C ARG A 429 -2.62 24.32 -3.54
N GLU A 430 -3.36 24.01 -4.60
CA GLU A 430 -3.33 24.75 -5.86
C GLU A 430 -4.28 25.97 -5.83
N GLN A 431 -5.08 26.12 -4.77
CA GLN A 431 -6.00 27.25 -4.58
C GLN A 431 -5.29 28.47 -4.00
N THR A 432 -5.82 29.65 -4.28
CA THR A 432 -5.33 30.93 -3.74
C THR A 432 -5.81 31.12 -2.30
N GLY A 433 -5.21 30.34 -1.38
CA GLY A 433 -5.47 30.41 0.06
C GLY A 433 -6.41 29.31 0.59
N PRO A 434 -6.68 29.32 1.91
CA PRO A 434 -7.56 28.34 2.55
C PRO A 434 -8.99 28.49 2.03
N VAL A 435 -9.67 27.35 1.87
CA VAL A 435 -11.02 27.31 1.30
C VAL A 435 -12.08 26.95 2.35
N THR A 436 -13.35 27.19 2.04
CA THR A 436 -14.46 26.57 2.76
C THR A 436 -14.82 25.24 2.09
N LEU A 437 -14.88 24.16 2.86
CA LEU A 437 -15.32 22.86 2.37
C LEU A 437 -16.79 22.62 2.71
N VAL A 438 -17.60 22.25 1.73
CA VAL A 438 -18.98 21.79 1.94
C VAL A 438 -19.07 20.33 1.52
N GLY A 439 -19.22 19.42 2.48
CA GLY A 439 -19.22 17.99 2.23
C GLY A 439 -20.55 17.34 2.55
N ASN A 440 -21.07 16.48 1.66
CA ASN A 440 -22.20 15.61 1.97
C ASN A 440 -21.76 14.20 2.32
N SER A 441 -22.30 13.62 3.40
CA SER A 441 -22.10 12.19 3.74
C SER A 441 -20.62 11.81 3.84
N MET A 442 -20.13 10.95 2.94
CA MET A 442 -18.71 10.62 2.79
C MET A 442 -17.83 11.85 2.55
N GLY A 443 -18.30 12.82 1.75
CA GLY A 443 -17.58 14.06 1.47
C GLY A 443 -17.38 14.92 2.71
N ALA A 444 -18.35 14.92 3.64
CA ALA A 444 -18.21 15.57 4.94
C ALA A 444 -17.13 14.90 5.80
N LEU A 445 -17.09 13.56 5.82
CA LEU A 445 -16.02 12.81 6.50
C LEU A 445 -14.64 13.11 5.90
N ILE A 446 -14.55 13.19 4.57
CA ILE A 446 -13.32 13.59 3.87
C ILE A 446 -12.93 15.02 4.27
N GLY A 447 -13.88 15.96 4.32
CA GLY A 447 -13.66 17.33 4.78
C GLY A 447 -13.13 17.41 6.20
N ILE A 448 -13.71 16.65 7.15
CA ILE A 448 -13.20 16.52 8.53
C ILE A 448 -11.76 16.00 8.53
N GLU A 449 -11.46 14.96 7.75
CA GLU A 449 -10.10 14.40 7.69
C GLU A 449 -9.08 15.36 7.08
N VAL A 450 -9.48 16.18 6.11
CA VAL A 450 -8.62 17.22 5.54
C VAL A 450 -8.40 18.33 6.56
N ALA A 451 -9.46 18.90 7.14
CA ALA A 451 -9.37 19.98 8.11
C ALA A 451 -8.54 19.60 9.34
N ALA A 452 -8.67 18.35 9.82
CA ALA A 452 -7.88 17.84 10.95
C ALA A 452 -6.38 17.63 10.63
N ARG A 453 -6.03 17.37 9.36
CA ARG A 453 -4.63 17.08 8.95
C ARG A 453 -3.90 18.26 8.35
N HIS A 454 -4.65 19.16 7.74
CA HIS A 454 -4.18 20.30 6.97
C HIS A 454 -5.02 21.52 7.35
N PRO A 455 -4.96 21.97 8.63
CA PRO A 455 -5.76 23.10 9.10
C PRO A 455 -5.42 24.41 8.36
N ASP A 456 -4.25 24.49 7.73
CA ASP A 456 -3.80 25.57 6.87
C ASP A 456 -4.53 25.66 5.51
N LEU A 457 -5.19 24.58 5.06
CA LEU A 457 -5.90 24.53 3.78
C LEU A 457 -7.41 24.80 3.91
N VAL A 458 -7.94 24.78 5.13
CA VAL A 458 -9.39 24.83 5.36
C VAL A 458 -9.71 25.94 6.34
N HIS A 459 -10.35 26.99 5.85
CA HIS A 459 -10.81 28.10 6.67
C HIS A 459 -12.16 27.79 7.33
N GLY A 460 -13.06 27.06 6.66
CA GLY A 460 -14.38 26.71 7.17
C GLY A 460 -14.86 25.34 6.70
N LEU A 461 -15.74 24.70 7.47
CA LEU A 461 -16.26 23.37 7.17
C LEU A 461 -17.79 23.28 7.36
N VAL A 462 -18.51 23.00 6.28
CA VAL A 462 -19.95 22.72 6.28
C VAL A 462 -20.17 21.22 6.06
N LEU A 463 -20.91 20.59 6.99
CA LEU A 463 -21.20 19.17 7.01
C LEU A 463 -22.69 18.94 6.75
N LEU A 464 -23.04 18.42 5.56
CA LEU A 464 -24.42 18.11 5.19
C LEU A 464 -24.67 16.61 5.32
N GLY A 465 -25.51 16.20 6.28
CA GLY A 465 -25.80 14.77 6.50
C GLY A 465 -24.53 13.93 6.64
N PRO A 466 -23.54 14.32 7.48
CA PRO A 466 -22.22 13.69 7.47
C PRO A 466 -22.26 12.20 7.79
N ALA A 467 -21.36 11.42 7.19
CA ALA A 467 -21.17 10.04 7.58
C ALA A 467 -20.58 9.98 9.01
N LEU A 468 -21.44 9.70 9.99
CA LEU A 468 -21.12 9.65 11.42
C LEU A 468 -21.15 8.21 11.94
N PRO A 469 -20.35 7.88 12.97
CA PRO A 469 -20.35 6.55 13.54
C PRO A 469 -21.60 6.37 14.39
N ASP A 470 -22.57 5.59 13.90
CA ASP A 470 -23.71 5.11 14.68
C ASP A 470 -24.14 3.70 14.21
N ALA A 471 -23.54 2.67 14.83
CA ALA A 471 -23.69 1.28 14.39
C ALA A 471 -25.09 0.69 14.64
N GLY A 472 -25.91 1.34 15.47
CA GLY A 472 -27.14 0.77 16.02
C GLY A 472 -28.29 0.56 15.02
N ARG A 473 -28.37 1.35 13.94
CA ARG A 473 -29.52 1.31 13.00
C ARG A 473 -29.24 0.61 11.66
N ILE A 474 -28.00 0.62 11.16
CA ILE A 474 -27.65 -0.04 9.89
C ILE A 474 -27.64 -1.58 10.04
N LEU A 475 -27.33 -2.08 11.24
CA LEU A 475 -27.32 -3.51 11.56
C LEU A 475 -28.67 -4.06 12.07
N SER A 476 -29.67 -3.20 12.32
CA SER A 476 -30.94 -3.63 12.91
C SER A 476 -31.92 -4.24 11.90
N SER A 477 -31.66 -4.13 10.59
CA SER A 477 -32.39 -4.87 9.55
C SER A 477 -31.56 -6.06 9.07
N PRO A 478 -31.97 -7.31 9.34
CA PRO A 478 -31.23 -8.51 8.92
C PRO A 478 -30.98 -8.56 7.41
N GLY A 479 -31.96 -8.11 6.61
CA GLY A 479 -31.86 -8.06 5.15
C GLY A 479 -30.87 -7.03 4.63
N THR A 480 -30.84 -5.83 5.24
CA THR A 480 -29.88 -4.77 4.88
C THR A 480 -28.47 -5.15 5.33
N ALA A 481 -28.32 -5.72 6.54
CA ALA A 481 -27.06 -6.19 7.07
C ALA A 481 -26.44 -7.30 6.20
N LEU A 482 -27.25 -8.29 5.80
CA LEU A 482 -26.80 -9.36 4.89
C LEU A 482 -26.37 -8.81 3.53
N ARG A 483 -27.15 -7.86 2.96
CA ARG A 483 -26.81 -7.23 1.68
C ARG A 483 -25.49 -6.44 1.76
N LEU A 484 -25.31 -5.69 2.84
CA LEU A 484 -24.07 -4.94 3.09
C LEU A 484 -22.87 -5.88 3.29
N ALA A 485 -23.07 -7.00 4.00
CA ALA A 485 -22.05 -8.04 4.19
C ALA A 485 -21.64 -8.68 2.86
N LEU A 486 -22.61 -9.05 2.02
CA LEU A 486 -22.36 -9.61 0.68
C LEU A 486 -21.64 -8.62 -0.24
N HIS A 487 -22.00 -7.32 -0.20
CA HIS A 487 -21.27 -6.27 -0.90
C HIS A 487 -19.85 -6.06 -0.33
N GLY A 488 -19.63 -6.40 0.94
CA GLY A 488 -18.34 -6.44 1.60
C GLY A 488 -17.36 -7.46 1.00
N VAL A 489 -17.86 -8.57 0.43
CA VAL A 489 -17.02 -9.65 -0.14
C VAL A 489 -16.46 -9.26 -1.51
N PRO A 490 -15.11 -9.14 -1.68
CA PRO A 490 -14.49 -8.82 -2.96
C PRO A 490 -14.84 -9.83 -4.06
N GLY A 491 -15.18 -9.35 -5.26
CA GLY A 491 -15.54 -10.15 -6.42
C GLY A 491 -16.99 -10.65 -6.39
N LEU A 492 -17.52 -11.04 -5.24
CA LEU A 492 -18.94 -11.40 -5.10
C LEU A 492 -19.83 -10.16 -5.09
N GLY A 493 -19.49 -9.16 -4.26
CA GLY A 493 -20.26 -7.92 -4.16
C GLY A 493 -20.38 -7.17 -5.49
N GLU A 494 -19.29 -7.11 -6.25
CA GLU A 494 -19.23 -6.52 -7.59
C GLU A 494 -20.14 -7.26 -8.57
N ARG A 495 -20.13 -8.60 -8.56
CA ARG A 495 -21.00 -9.43 -9.41
C ARG A 495 -22.48 -9.25 -9.05
N LEU A 496 -22.82 -9.23 -7.77
CA LEU A 496 -24.20 -9.04 -7.30
C LEU A 496 -24.74 -7.67 -7.69
N ARG A 497 -23.96 -6.60 -7.48
CA ARG A 497 -24.35 -5.24 -7.84
C ARG A 497 -24.52 -5.08 -9.36
N ARG A 498 -23.57 -5.60 -10.16
CA ARG A 498 -23.67 -5.58 -11.63
C ARG A 498 -24.93 -6.29 -12.11
N ARG A 499 -25.23 -7.50 -11.59
CA ARG A 499 -26.44 -8.25 -11.94
C ARG A 499 -27.70 -7.45 -11.62
N ARG A 500 -27.78 -6.85 -10.43
CA ARG A 500 -28.95 -6.08 -10.01
C ARG A 500 -29.15 -4.84 -10.88
N ARG A 501 -28.10 -4.05 -11.12
CA ARG A 501 -28.15 -2.87 -12.00
C ARG A 501 -28.62 -3.24 -13.40
N ASN A 502 -28.06 -4.30 -13.99
CA ASN A 502 -28.44 -4.75 -15.34
C ASN A 502 -29.89 -5.25 -15.40
N ARG A 503 -30.44 -5.75 -14.29
CA ARG A 503 -31.84 -6.19 -14.21
C ARG A 503 -32.83 -5.03 -14.16
N ILE A 504 -32.53 -3.98 -13.40
CA ILE A 504 -33.47 -2.86 -13.19
C ILE A 504 -33.23 -1.67 -14.13
N GLY A 505 -32.06 -1.60 -14.78
CA GLY A 505 -31.70 -0.51 -15.68
C GLY A 505 -31.19 0.75 -14.97
N ALA A 506 -30.65 1.68 -15.77
CA ALA A 506 -29.99 2.88 -15.26
C ALA A 506 -30.97 3.87 -14.58
N SER A 507 -32.13 4.12 -15.20
CA SER A 507 -33.13 5.05 -14.68
C SER A 507 -33.74 4.59 -13.35
N ALA A 508 -34.05 3.29 -13.21
CA ALA A 508 -34.55 2.75 -11.94
C ALA A 508 -33.47 2.77 -10.86
N THR A 509 -32.21 2.48 -11.22
CA THR A 509 -31.09 2.56 -10.28
C THR A 509 -30.86 4.00 -9.78
N ALA A 510 -31.01 5.00 -10.66
CA ALA A 510 -30.92 6.41 -10.29
C ALA A 510 -32.05 6.83 -9.34
N ARG A 511 -33.30 6.47 -9.65
CA ARG A 511 -34.46 6.73 -8.78
C ARG A 511 -34.29 6.12 -7.39
N GLU A 512 -33.93 4.83 -7.31
CA GLU A 512 -33.70 4.15 -6.03
C GLU A 512 -32.57 4.81 -5.23
N SER A 513 -31.52 5.32 -5.89
CA SER A 513 -30.42 6.01 -5.21
C SER A 513 -30.87 7.35 -4.61
N LEU A 514 -31.74 8.08 -5.30
CA LEU A 514 -32.34 9.34 -4.82
C LEU A 514 -33.31 9.08 -3.65
N GLU A 515 -34.18 8.08 -3.79
CA GLU A 515 -35.13 7.65 -2.75
C GLU A 515 -34.40 7.20 -1.46
N LEU A 516 -33.30 6.44 -1.60
CA LEU A 516 -32.43 6.09 -0.48
C LEU A 516 -31.82 7.32 0.21
N GLY A 517 -31.59 8.40 -0.55
CA GLY A 517 -31.16 9.70 -0.03
C GLY A 517 -32.29 10.53 0.58
N GLY A 518 -33.54 10.05 0.55
CA GLY A 518 -34.73 10.76 0.98
C GLY A 518 -35.30 11.74 -0.04
N VAL A 519 -34.79 11.76 -1.28
CA VAL A 519 -35.27 12.65 -2.34
C VAL A 519 -36.39 11.96 -3.10
N ASP A 520 -37.55 12.62 -3.21
CA ASP A 520 -38.62 12.20 -4.13
C ASP A 520 -38.21 12.52 -5.58
N PRO A 521 -37.96 11.51 -6.44
CA PRO A 521 -37.57 11.75 -7.82
C PRO A 521 -38.62 12.52 -8.63
N ALA A 522 -39.90 12.46 -8.25
CA ALA A 522 -40.98 13.20 -8.92
C ALA A 522 -40.95 14.70 -8.62
N GLY A 523 -40.34 15.10 -7.50
CA GLY A 523 -40.14 16.49 -7.13
C GLY A 523 -38.93 17.17 -7.80
N LEU A 524 -38.09 16.42 -8.50
CA LEU A 524 -36.93 16.97 -9.22
C LEU A 524 -37.31 17.41 -10.65
N PRO A 525 -36.61 18.43 -11.20
CA PRO A 525 -36.74 18.76 -12.62
C PRO A 525 -36.48 17.52 -13.50
N PRO A 526 -37.35 17.20 -14.48
CA PRO A 526 -37.19 16.00 -15.31
C PRO A 526 -35.81 15.88 -15.97
N ALA A 527 -35.29 17.00 -16.49
CA ALA A 527 -33.96 17.06 -17.08
C ALA A 527 -32.84 16.70 -16.09
N LEU A 528 -33.00 17.00 -14.80
CA LEU A 528 -32.01 16.62 -13.78
C LEU A 528 -32.08 15.12 -13.49
N LEU A 529 -33.29 14.55 -13.41
CA LEU A 529 -33.48 13.11 -13.24
C LEU A 529 -32.88 12.32 -14.41
N ASP A 530 -33.06 12.80 -15.65
CA ASP A 530 -32.45 12.20 -16.84
C ASP A 530 -30.92 12.25 -16.79
N ARG A 531 -30.32 13.33 -16.27
CA ARG A 531 -28.87 13.42 -16.06
C ARG A 531 -28.38 12.41 -15.02
N PHE A 532 -29.12 12.18 -13.94
CA PHE A 532 -28.79 11.11 -12.98
C PHE A 532 -28.86 9.73 -13.64
N ALA A 533 -29.91 9.44 -14.43
CA ALA A 533 -30.05 8.18 -15.16
C ALA A 533 -28.93 7.97 -16.18
N HIS A 534 -28.63 8.99 -16.99
CA HIS A 534 -27.55 8.98 -17.97
C HIS A 534 -26.18 8.74 -17.31
N ARG A 535 -25.96 9.34 -16.12
CA ARG A 535 -24.74 9.12 -15.36
C ARG A 535 -24.60 7.70 -14.84
N VAL A 536 -25.68 7.06 -14.42
CA VAL A 536 -25.66 5.64 -14.05
C VAL A 536 -25.33 4.77 -15.27
N ALA A 537 -25.88 5.09 -16.44
CA ALA A 537 -25.62 4.36 -17.69
C ALA A 537 -24.14 4.47 -18.11
N THR A 538 -23.60 5.68 -18.21
CA THR A 538 -22.19 5.92 -18.58
C THR A 538 -21.19 5.30 -17.62
N ARG A 539 -21.49 5.30 -16.31
CA ARG A 539 -20.68 4.58 -15.32
C ARG A 539 -20.83 3.06 -15.43
N ALA A 540 -21.95 2.53 -15.91
CA ALA A 540 -22.12 1.08 -16.10
C ALA A 540 -21.23 0.52 -17.21
N ASP A 541 -20.96 1.33 -18.24
CA ASP A 541 -20.13 0.96 -19.39
C ASP A 541 -18.63 1.05 -19.11
N THR A 542 -18.24 1.74 -18.03
CA THR A 542 -16.83 1.84 -17.64
C THR A 542 -16.37 0.60 -16.87
N VAL A 543 -15.35 -0.08 -17.40
CA VAL A 543 -14.72 -1.26 -16.77
C VAL A 543 -14.25 -0.91 -15.35
N GLY A 544 -14.86 -1.56 -14.35
CA GLY A 544 -14.44 -1.45 -12.95
C GLY A 544 -15.18 -0.41 -12.09
N SER A 545 -16.22 0.25 -12.59
CA SER A 545 -17.02 1.21 -11.82
C SER A 545 -17.64 0.62 -10.55
N ASP A 546 -18.15 -0.62 -10.60
CA ASP A 546 -18.68 -1.33 -9.43
C ASP A 546 -17.62 -1.61 -8.38
N ARG A 547 -16.42 -1.95 -8.84
CA ARG A 547 -15.28 -2.20 -7.99
C ARG A 547 -14.79 -0.92 -7.33
N ALA A 548 -14.80 0.20 -8.06
CA ALA A 548 -14.46 1.52 -7.52
C ALA A 548 -15.43 1.91 -6.40
N PHE A 549 -16.74 1.88 -6.68
CA PHE A 549 -17.78 2.19 -5.71
C PHE A 549 -17.67 1.30 -4.45
N LEU A 550 -17.64 -0.03 -4.60
CA LEU A 550 -17.55 -0.94 -3.46
C LEU A 550 -16.21 -0.80 -2.71
N GLY A 551 -15.12 -0.48 -3.42
CA GLY A 551 -13.84 -0.13 -2.80
C GLY A 551 -13.97 1.09 -1.88
N THR A 552 -14.63 2.15 -2.37
CA THR A 552 -14.93 3.36 -1.60
C THR A 552 -15.83 3.04 -0.41
N SER A 553 -16.95 2.34 -0.61
CA SER A 553 -17.87 1.94 0.47
C SER A 553 -17.19 1.12 1.56
N ARG A 554 -16.36 0.12 1.18
CA ARG A 554 -15.57 -0.68 2.14
C ARG A 554 -14.56 0.16 2.91
N SER A 555 -14.01 1.21 2.29
CA SER A 555 -13.10 2.13 2.96
C SER A 555 -13.78 3.06 3.95
N LEU A 556 -14.97 3.56 3.59
CA LEU A 556 -15.85 4.33 4.46
C LEU A 556 -16.28 3.51 5.68
N ALA A 557 -16.80 2.30 5.45
CA ALA A 557 -17.20 1.39 6.52
C ALA A 557 -16.06 1.12 7.52
N ARG A 558 -14.82 0.94 7.03
CA ARG A 558 -13.64 0.76 7.89
C ARG A 558 -13.30 2.00 8.75
N ARG A 559 -13.67 3.21 8.34
CA ARG A 559 -13.50 4.43 9.16
C ARG A 559 -14.59 4.51 10.22
N LEU A 560 -15.84 4.29 9.83
CA LEU A 560 -16.98 4.31 10.74
C LEU A 560 -16.93 3.19 11.79
N ALA A 561 -16.35 2.03 11.46
CA ALA A 561 -16.10 0.94 12.40
C ALA A 561 -15.04 1.25 13.49
N ARG A 562 -14.44 2.44 13.47
CA ARG A 562 -13.45 2.90 14.47
C ARG A 562 -13.90 4.22 15.12
N PRO A 563 -15.03 4.22 15.86
CA PRO A 563 -15.67 5.43 16.36
C PRO A 563 -14.71 6.33 17.15
N ARG A 564 -13.97 5.78 18.12
CA ARG A 564 -13.01 6.54 18.95
C ARG A 564 -11.96 7.30 18.13
N ARG A 565 -11.47 6.69 17.03
CA ARG A 565 -10.46 7.32 16.18
C ARG A 565 -11.07 8.46 15.35
N TYR A 566 -12.33 8.31 14.96
CA TYR A 566 -13.03 9.33 14.19
C TYR A 566 -13.47 10.50 15.09
N GLU A 567 -13.92 10.22 16.31
CA GLU A 567 -14.18 11.21 17.35
C GLU A 567 -12.92 12.03 17.67
N ALA A 568 -11.76 11.36 17.83
CA ALA A 568 -10.47 12.04 18.03
C ALA A 568 -10.03 12.90 16.83
N LEU A 569 -10.48 12.58 15.61
CA LEU A 569 -10.21 13.41 14.43
C LEU A 569 -11.09 14.67 14.44
N MET A 570 -12.36 14.55 14.81
CA MET A 570 -13.26 15.70 14.92
C MET A 570 -12.82 16.68 16.02
N SER A 571 -12.27 16.18 17.13
CA SER A 571 -11.84 17.05 18.25
C SER A 571 -10.63 17.94 17.97
N VAL A 572 -9.87 17.66 16.91
CA VAL A 572 -8.70 18.46 16.52
C VAL A 572 -8.98 19.40 15.34
N VAL A 573 -10.22 19.45 14.84
CA VAL A 573 -10.62 20.41 13.80
C VAL A 573 -10.70 21.80 14.42
N SER A 574 -9.85 22.70 13.95
CA SER A 574 -9.76 24.09 14.44
C SER A 574 -10.61 25.09 13.64
N ALA A 575 -10.99 24.75 12.41
CA ALA A 575 -11.85 25.59 11.58
C ALA A 575 -13.28 25.70 12.17
N PRO A 576 -13.97 26.84 12.02
CA PRO A 576 -15.41 26.92 12.28
C PRO A 576 -16.17 25.84 11.49
N VAL A 577 -17.12 25.20 12.16
CA VAL A 577 -17.91 24.11 11.58
C VAL A 577 -19.40 24.42 11.65
N LEU A 578 -20.12 24.17 10.55
CA LEU A 578 -21.57 24.14 10.48
C LEU A 578 -22.04 22.71 10.18
N LEU A 579 -22.80 22.12 11.09
CA LEU A 579 -23.42 20.81 10.94
C LEU A 579 -24.90 20.97 10.56
N VAL A 580 -25.28 20.53 9.36
CA VAL A 580 -26.67 20.54 8.89
C VAL A 580 -27.14 19.10 8.67
N HIS A 581 -28.26 18.71 9.27
CA HIS A 581 -28.75 17.33 9.22
C HIS A 581 -30.28 17.27 9.12
N GLY A 582 -30.82 16.41 8.25
CA GLY A 582 -32.26 16.19 8.11
C GLY A 582 -32.81 15.21 9.14
N ASP A 583 -33.96 15.51 9.75
CA ASP A 583 -34.57 14.66 10.79
C ASP A 583 -35.08 13.30 10.26
N ARG A 584 -35.35 13.18 8.96
CA ARG A 584 -35.80 11.97 8.26
C ARG A 584 -34.67 11.23 7.54
N ASP A 585 -33.41 11.52 7.84
CA ASP A 585 -32.27 10.80 7.26
C ASP A 585 -32.30 9.30 7.61
N GLN A 586 -32.49 8.46 6.59
CA GLN A 586 -32.58 7.00 6.71
C GLN A 586 -31.21 6.30 6.67
N LEU A 587 -30.16 6.99 6.22
CA LEU A 587 -28.81 6.44 6.09
C LEU A 587 -27.97 6.76 7.32
N VAL A 588 -28.04 7.98 7.82
CA VAL A 588 -27.36 8.44 9.03
C VAL A 588 -28.42 9.02 9.98
N PRO A 589 -28.78 8.32 11.07
CA PRO A 589 -29.79 8.80 11.99
C PRO A 589 -29.44 10.18 12.57
N VAL A 590 -30.43 11.08 12.64
CA VAL A 590 -30.26 12.43 13.22
C VAL A 590 -29.73 12.39 14.67
N THR A 591 -29.97 11.31 15.40
CA THR A 591 -29.40 11.07 16.74
C THR A 591 -27.88 11.10 16.75
N ALA A 592 -27.22 10.64 15.67
CA ALA A 592 -25.77 10.70 15.52
C ALA A 592 -25.29 12.15 15.38
N ALA A 593 -26.02 12.98 14.62
CA ALA A 593 -25.74 14.40 14.46
C ALA A 593 -25.94 15.16 15.78
N ARG A 594 -27.07 14.95 16.47
CA ARG A 594 -27.34 15.52 17.80
C ARG A 594 -26.26 15.15 18.82
N ARG A 595 -25.79 13.91 18.82
CA ARG A 595 -24.68 13.45 19.69
C ARG A 595 -23.36 14.15 19.35
N THR A 596 -23.10 14.36 18.06
CA THR A 596 -21.89 15.06 17.60
C THR A 596 -21.94 16.53 17.99
N ALA A 597 -23.05 17.23 17.75
CA ALA A 597 -23.27 18.61 18.17
C ALA A 597 -23.06 18.80 19.68
N ARG A 598 -23.61 17.91 20.52
CA ARG A 598 -23.40 17.94 21.98
C ARG A 598 -21.93 17.80 22.41
N ARG A 599 -21.10 17.11 21.62
CA ARG A 599 -19.66 16.93 21.91
C ARG A 599 -18.79 18.07 21.39
N HIS A 600 -19.33 18.85 20.45
CA HIS A 600 -18.65 19.97 19.83
C HIS A 600 -19.52 21.22 19.95
N PRO A 601 -19.69 21.79 21.17
CA PRO A 601 -20.59 22.92 21.39
C PRO A 601 -20.19 24.21 20.64
N GLY A 602 -18.93 24.30 20.16
CA GLY A 602 -18.48 25.39 19.29
C GLY A 602 -18.87 25.24 17.81
N TRP A 603 -19.48 24.12 17.41
CA TRP A 603 -19.98 23.93 16.05
C TRP A 603 -21.40 24.47 15.94
N GLY A 604 -21.69 25.21 14.87
CA GLY A 604 -23.07 25.53 14.51
C GLY A 604 -23.83 24.26 14.18
N TYR A 605 -25.07 24.13 14.65
CA TYR A 605 -25.91 22.97 14.36
C TYR A 605 -27.29 23.41 13.89
N VAL A 606 -27.71 22.90 12.74
CA VAL A 606 -29.03 23.12 12.14
C VAL A 606 -29.65 21.77 11.82
N GLU A 607 -30.81 21.52 12.42
CA GLU A 607 -31.64 20.37 12.08
C GLU A 607 -32.74 20.83 11.12
N LEU A 608 -32.85 20.14 9.98
CA LEU A 608 -33.84 20.48 8.95
C LEU A 608 -35.06 19.56 9.10
N PRO A 609 -36.25 20.12 9.36
CA PRO A 609 -37.47 19.33 9.44
C PRO A 609 -37.83 18.77 8.07
N ASP A 610 -38.32 17.54 8.07
CA ASP A 610 -38.80 16.79 6.90
C ASP A 610 -37.75 16.53 5.81
N ALA A 611 -36.47 16.76 6.10
CA ALA A 611 -35.36 16.52 5.18
C ALA A 611 -34.68 15.17 5.44
N GLY A 612 -34.19 14.55 4.36
CA GLY A 612 -33.47 13.28 4.37
C GLY A 612 -31.95 13.44 4.35
N HIS A 613 -31.26 12.50 3.70
CA HIS A 613 -29.79 12.44 3.63
C HIS A 613 -29.18 13.43 2.62
N LEU A 614 -29.96 13.88 1.64
CA LEU A 614 -29.56 14.82 0.60
C LEU A 614 -30.34 16.14 0.72
N PRO A 615 -30.20 16.87 1.84
CA PRO A 615 -30.99 18.08 2.09
C PRO A 615 -30.76 19.17 1.04
N HIS A 616 -29.57 19.21 0.42
CA HIS A 616 -29.23 20.15 -0.64
C HIS A 616 -29.94 19.88 -1.98
N LEU A 617 -30.54 18.70 -2.16
CA LEU A 617 -31.43 18.41 -3.29
C LEU A 617 -32.91 18.56 -2.91
N GLN A 618 -33.28 18.35 -1.65
CA GLN A 618 -34.67 18.43 -1.17
C GLN A 618 -35.11 19.86 -0.87
N ALA A 619 -34.24 20.65 -0.23
CA ALA A 619 -34.52 22.00 0.21
C ALA A 619 -33.33 22.94 -0.11
N PRO A 620 -32.94 23.07 -1.39
CA PRO A 620 -31.74 23.82 -1.80
C PRO A 620 -31.73 25.26 -1.31
N ALA A 621 -32.85 25.99 -1.41
CA ALA A 621 -32.95 27.37 -0.96
C ALA A 621 -32.76 27.53 0.56
N VAL A 622 -33.30 26.59 1.36
CA VAL A 622 -33.14 26.60 2.82
C VAL A 622 -31.69 26.30 3.19
N VAL A 623 -31.10 25.27 2.59
CA VAL A 623 -29.70 24.90 2.81
C VAL A 623 -28.76 26.03 2.38
N GLY A 624 -29.01 26.61 1.20
CA GLY A 624 -28.27 27.74 0.66
C GLY A 624 -28.28 28.93 1.61
N ARG A 625 -29.47 29.36 2.05
CA ARG A 625 -29.60 30.45 3.03
C ARG A 625 -28.81 30.19 4.31
N VAL A 626 -28.94 29.01 4.90
CA VAL A 626 -28.22 28.63 6.13
C VAL A 626 -26.70 28.68 5.94
N ILE A 627 -26.20 28.22 4.78
CA ILE A 627 -24.77 28.28 4.46
C ILE A 627 -24.33 29.74 4.25
N VAL A 628 -25.08 30.53 3.50
CA VAL A 628 -24.76 31.94 3.21
C VAL A 628 -24.74 32.78 4.49
N GLU A 629 -25.71 32.62 5.37
CA GLU A 629 -25.75 33.28 6.68
C GLU A 629 -24.53 32.91 7.52
N TRP A 630 -24.15 31.63 7.53
CA TRP A 630 -22.98 31.16 8.24
C TRP A 630 -21.67 31.70 7.65
N LEU A 631 -21.53 31.74 6.32
CA LEU A 631 -20.38 32.32 5.61
C LEU A 631 -20.21 33.81 5.88
N ARG A 632 -21.29 34.54 6.17
CA ARG A 632 -21.24 35.98 6.53
C ARG A 632 -20.89 36.22 8.00
N GLY A 633 -21.01 35.20 8.86
CA GLY A 633 -20.76 35.29 10.29
C GLY A 633 -19.61 34.36 10.72
N PRO A 634 -19.87 33.26 11.45
CA PRO A 634 -18.83 32.41 12.02
C PRO A 634 -17.87 31.76 11.01
N GLY A 635 -18.31 31.60 9.75
CA GLY A 635 -17.52 31.04 8.66
C GLY A 635 -16.88 32.09 7.73
N ARG A 636 -16.85 33.36 8.14
CA ARG A 636 -16.27 34.45 7.35
C ARG A 636 -14.74 34.30 7.26
N PRO A 637 -14.16 34.32 6.04
CA PRO A 637 -12.71 34.36 5.85
C PRO A 637 -12.09 35.52 6.62
N THR A 638 -11.07 35.23 7.42
CA THR A 638 -10.26 36.28 8.03
C THR A 638 -9.43 36.92 6.94
N ASP A 639 -9.79 38.14 6.55
CA ASP A 639 -9.02 38.94 5.59
C ASP A 639 -7.62 39.20 6.18
N GLY A 640 -6.57 38.90 5.39
CA GLY A 640 -5.29 39.61 5.51
C GLY A 640 -5.50 41.09 5.18
N PRO A 641 -4.57 41.99 5.55
CA PRO A 641 -4.84 43.42 5.74
C PRO A 641 -5.52 44.05 4.51
N ASP A 642 -6.59 44.81 4.78
CA ASP A 642 -7.37 45.60 3.83
C ASP A 642 -6.48 46.22 2.75
N VAL A 643 -6.71 45.80 1.50
CA VAL A 643 -6.34 46.63 0.36
C VAL A 643 -7.34 47.79 0.38
N ALA A 644 -6.89 48.90 0.96
CA ALA A 644 -7.62 50.14 1.04
C ALA A 644 -8.27 50.51 -0.30
N ASP A 645 -9.53 50.93 -0.19
CA ASP A 645 -10.38 51.54 -1.19
C ASP A 645 -9.60 52.49 -2.12
N GLY A 646 -9.26 51.98 -3.32
CA GLY A 646 -8.59 52.71 -4.39
C GLY A 646 -9.61 53.26 -5.39
N GLY A 647 -10.51 54.13 -4.95
CA GLY A 647 -11.37 54.89 -5.86
C GLY A 647 -10.56 55.81 -6.79
N PRO A 648 -10.95 55.98 -8.07
CA PRO A 648 -10.20 56.78 -9.02
C PRO A 648 -10.34 58.27 -8.70
N LYS A 649 -9.21 58.96 -8.48
CA LYS A 649 -9.16 60.43 -8.41
C LYS A 649 -9.45 61.01 -9.81
N GLY A 650 -10.42 61.92 -9.88
CA GLY A 650 -10.76 62.72 -11.07
C GLY A 650 -9.68 63.76 -11.44
N PRO A 651 -9.82 64.43 -12.59
CA PRO A 651 -8.71 65.08 -13.29
C PRO A 651 -8.34 66.46 -12.72
N ASP A 652 -7.06 66.79 -12.94
CA ASP A 652 -6.33 67.98 -12.51
C ASP A 652 -7.03 69.33 -12.74
N ARG A 653 -6.91 70.22 -11.75
CA ARG A 653 -7.03 71.68 -11.91
C ARG A 653 -5.63 72.31 -11.80
N PRO A 654 -5.30 73.34 -12.58
CA PRO A 654 -3.95 73.90 -12.63
C PRO A 654 -3.64 74.81 -11.42
N ALA A 655 -2.37 74.84 -11.05
CA ALA A 655 -1.80 75.57 -9.93
C ALA A 655 -1.80 77.10 -10.14
N GLY A 656 -2.17 77.84 -9.08
CA GLY A 656 -1.93 79.28 -8.95
C GLY A 656 -0.54 79.60 -8.36
N PRO A 657 -0.02 80.83 -8.52
CA PRO A 657 1.39 81.12 -8.32
C PRO A 657 1.77 81.38 -6.86
N ARG A 658 3.02 81.04 -6.55
CA ARG A 658 3.72 81.22 -5.28
C ARG A 658 3.92 82.69 -4.94
N GLU A 659 3.65 83.05 -3.70
CA GLU A 659 4.31 84.16 -3.01
C GLU A 659 5.11 83.63 -1.82
N THR A 660 6.36 84.08 -1.75
CA THR A 660 7.35 83.91 -0.70
C THR A 660 7.43 85.20 0.10
N VAL A 661 7.78 85.16 1.40
CA VAL A 661 8.66 86.12 2.10
C VAL A 661 8.91 85.67 3.57
N PRO A 662 10.07 85.99 4.18
CA PRO A 662 10.77 85.20 5.22
C PRO A 662 10.90 86.03 6.54
N PRO A 663 11.91 85.96 7.46
CA PRO A 663 13.20 85.23 7.53
C PRO A 663 13.15 83.85 8.22
#